data_AF-A0A6J2AVC5-F1
#
_entry.id   AF-A0A6J2AVC5-F1
#
_cell.length_a   1.000
_cell.length_b   1.000
_cell.length_c   1.000
_cell.angle_alpha   90.00
_cell.angle_beta   90.00
_cell.angle_gamma   90.00
#
_symmetry.space_group_name_H-M   'P 1'
#
loop_
_entity.id
_entity.type
_entity.pdbx_description
1 polymer ?
#
loop_
_entity_poly.entity_id
_entity_poly.type
_entity_poly.pdbx_seq_one_letter_code
_entity_poly.pdbx_strand_id
1 'polypeptide(L)'
;MFVLRGFQKNSDLRRNVEPEQMGQLAFVVLQRMLIFALEALAAGMQDGSPQHKVVKCWFGVFCGHTYDRMISTDSPKRFFSHTLTQVLTHKPVLRVSDAVQMQKEWSFAKTHPLLTGLYRRLFTMLSPEELVGHLQEVLETHEVNWQHVLSCVSTLVICLPEAQQLVKDWVARLLARAFENCDLDSMVTAFLVVRQAALEGPSVFPSYADWFQASFGSSRGSHCCSKKTLVFLFKFLSDLVPFEAPRYMQAHILHPPLVPSKYRSLLTDYVTLAKTRLADLKVSLENMGLYEDLSSARDVTEPHSQAHQDVEKAIAVFEHTGRIPSAVMEASIFRRPYYTAHFLPALLTPRVLPKTPDPRAALIESLRRADKIPLSLYSAYCQACSTAEEKKPESAAPGMKVEAVCAEGPLGPLAAALRELRAAMTDPTQYDVVAARVAVVSERLGAALGRAEEDGSSGGSQIQLSVLTPGLEQQEREVADLLLTCFCQNLIVASSFASPDRQGPWASRLVMAMCGRRLLPVVLTRLCQLLRHQGPSLSASHVLGLAALVVHLAESRSVLPEVRVGLPAPAEGLSVAEFFSSLLTFRTSETSLFCLKFCTAVISYSLCKYSSLSRDTLCSCLSPALVKKFQFIILRLFPEARDPLCPEDTADPPWRPLCRPSADWQQAALCLWKQRTFQELLKEKEFHLTYRDWLRLELEIQPEVDCLSDTERWDFQQWAIHEYFLPKPSAAGGCDGDLQVACAVLVDVLIDFRQSSRSYNYSENSDLVLSGCPGNRDIFSRLQEMAAGLERGPGAPRSRSPPQGHFLFGVFRRRLQALASGWDVAARLRRQRELLVYKWILLGLPPSIVVGRPQAGQPAAPDCTEFFHLVNSELRNFSHGSALTHDLTVHFFRGLLSACSQSGDPSLTADLVLTACQTECPLVLTSALLWWPRLEPELRSRWRRCLQGPLPQELQRLWEAQRFGRSCLLPDTASPAPGPAWLSAAALYFEIQRAGKDSVKSQLERLGCQGEELLVFLFFFSLMGLLSSHLTPHGRPRQAVDTPKALDICAEILGCLEKRRVSWLVLFQLTETGGGLGHVLLRLAPDQYVRLLPFAFYSLLSYFDEDALTREDAFLHVAVDMYLKLIRLFVAGETSALSTVASRSRERRGQGDPVGLITEARRFLLRSIPRCPKESFSNVAELLATSADCDPDVRAALLSRQQAGPDADLYREPRLF
;
A
#
# COMPACT_ATOMS: atom_id res chain seq x y z
N MET A 1 -53.51 25.64 -10.21
CA MET A 1 -54.98 25.66 -10.44
C MET A 1 -55.55 24.28 -10.76
N PHE A 2 -55.13 23.61 -11.85
CA PHE A 2 -55.65 22.26 -12.19
C PHE A 2 -55.38 21.19 -11.10
N VAL A 3 -54.16 21.12 -10.56
CA VAL A 3 -53.80 20.19 -9.46
C VAL A 3 -54.63 20.45 -8.20
N LEU A 4 -54.86 21.72 -7.86
CA LEU A 4 -55.65 22.11 -6.69
C LEU A 4 -57.12 21.68 -6.84
N ARG A 5 -57.76 21.95 -7.98
CA ARG A 5 -59.17 21.61 -8.20
C ARG A 5 -59.43 20.12 -8.40
N GLY A 6 -58.45 19.35 -8.91
CA GLY A 6 -58.60 17.92 -9.15
C GLY A 6 -58.35 17.04 -7.91
N PHE A 7 -57.58 17.49 -6.92
CA PHE A 7 -57.14 16.68 -5.77
C PHE A 7 -57.46 17.29 -4.39
N GLN A 8 -58.37 18.27 -4.33
CA GLN A 8 -58.88 18.83 -3.07
C GLN A 8 -59.77 17.81 -2.35
N LYS A 9 -59.65 17.71 -1.01
CA LYS A 9 -60.53 16.86 -0.20
C LYS A 9 -61.93 17.50 -0.22
N ASN A 10 -62.96 16.74 -0.63
CA ASN A 10 -64.36 17.18 -0.53
C ASN A 10 -64.77 17.24 0.95
N SER A 11 -64.40 18.30 1.65
CA SER A 11 -65.00 18.68 2.92
C SER A 11 -66.13 19.67 2.63
N ASP A 12 -67.30 19.11 2.33
CA ASP A 12 -68.62 19.57 2.76
C ASP A 12 -69.71 19.17 1.76
N LEU A 13 -70.46 18.13 2.14
CA LEU A 13 -71.73 17.72 1.55
C LEU A 13 -72.77 18.83 1.75
N ARG A 14 -72.72 19.91 0.95
CA ARG A 14 -73.85 20.80 0.56
C ARG A 14 -73.34 22.07 -0.13
N ARG A 15 -73.16 22.02 -1.45
CA ARG A 15 -73.61 23.02 -2.46
C ARG A 15 -72.76 22.96 -3.74
N ASN A 16 -73.48 23.03 -4.86
CA ASN A 16 -73.05 23.30 -6.24
C ASN A 16 -72.42 22.13 -7.01
N VAL A 17 -73.10 21.73 -8.10
CA VAL A 17 -72.72 20.66 -9.05
C VAL A 17 -71.65 21.13 -10.06
N GLU A 18 -71.45 22.44 -10.20
CA GLU A 18 -70.47 23.04 -11.14
C GLU A 18 -68.97 22.91 -10.73
N PRO A 19 -68.55 23.00 -9.45
CA PRO A 19 -67.14 22.81 -9.08
C PRO A 19 -66.64 21.36 -9.23
N GLU A 20 -67.50 20.35 -9.11
CA GLU A 20 -67.12 18.93 -9.29
C GLU A 20 -66.78 18.59 -10.74
N GLN A 21 -67.53 19.13 -11.71
CA GLN A 21 -67.24 18.95 -13.13
C GLN A 21 -65.89 19.55 -13.54
N MET A 22 -65.52 20.72 -13.00
CA MET A 22 -64.21 21.32 -13.26
C MET A 22 -63.05 20.55 -12.60
N GLY A 23 -63.26 19.94 -11.44
CA GLY A 23 -62.27 19.05 -10.80
C GLY A 23 -62.04 17.76 -11.60
N GLN A 24 -63.12 17.13 -12.08
CA GLN A 24 -63.05 15.96 -12.96
C GLN A 24 -62.40 16.30 -14.30
N LEU A 25 -62.73 17.44 -14.90
CA LEU A 25 -62.12 17.87 -16.16
C LEU A 25 -60.63 18.18 -16.00
N ALA A 26 -60.23 18.79 -14.86
CA ALA A 26 -58.83 18.99 -14.51
C ALA A 26 -58.05 17.68 -14.39
N PHE A 27 -58.64 16.69 -13.71
CA PHE A 27 -58.07 15.36 -13.55
C PHE A 27 -57.88 14.66 -14.90
N VAL A 28 -58.91 14.64 -15.74
CA VAL A 28 -58.88 14.01 -17.07
C VAL A 28 -57.83 14.65 -17.98
N VAL A 29 -57.69 15.98 -17.94
CA VAL A 29 -56.67 16.69 -18.73
C VAL A 29 -55.26 16.31 -18.27
N LEU A 30 -54.99 16.32 -16.95
CA LEU A 30 -53.69 15.92 -16.40
C LEU A 30 -53.33 14.47 -16.75
N GLN A 31 -54.32 13.57 -16.67
CA GLN A 31 -54.14 12.16 -17.02
C GLN A 31 -53.85 11.96 -18.52
N ARG A 32 -54.58 12.66 -19.41
CA ARG A 32 -54.33 12.60 -20.86
C ARG A 32 -52.96 13.13 -21.24
N MET A 33 -52.49 14.19 -20.58
CA MET A 33 -51.14 14.72 -20.78
C MET A 33 -50.05 13.74 -20.33
N LEU A 34 -50.28 13.03 -19.22
CA LEU A 34 -49.38 11.98 -18.74
C LEU A 34 -49.30 10.81 -19.73
N ILE A 35 -50.45 10.31 -20.18
CA ILE A 35 -50.52 9.19 -21.14
C ILE A 35 -49.80 9.58 -22.44
N PHE A 36 -50.07 10.78 -22.98
CA PHE A 36 -49.38 11.28 -24.16
C PHE A 36 -47.85 11.31 -23.99
N ALA A 37 -47.35 11.75 -22.82
CA ALA A 37 -45.92 11.78 -22.52
C ALA A 37 -45.31 10.37 -22.43
N LEU A 38 -46.01 9.41 -21.81
CA LEU A 38 -45.55 8.03 -21.69
C LEU A 38 -45.58 7.29 -23.03
N GLU A 39 -46.60 7.51 -23.86
CA GLU A 39 -46.69 6.95 -25.21
C GLU A 39 -45.60 7.49 -26.14
N ALA A 40 -45.31 8.80 -26.05
CA ALA A 40 -44.22 9.40 -26.81
C ALA A 40 -42.88 8.80 -26.39
N LEU A 41 -42.63 8.62 -25.09
CA LEU A 41 -41.41 7.97 -24.59
C LEU A 41 -41.28 6.51 -25.05
N ALA A 42 -42.37 5.75 -25.06
CA ALA A 42 -42.39 4.36 -25.52
C ALA A 42 -42.11 4.23 -27.04
N ALA A 43 -42.43 5.25 -27.83
CA ALA A 43 -42.21 5.28 -29.28
C ALA A 43 -40.76 5.64 -29.70
N GLY A 44 -39.85 5.92 -28.75
CA GLY A 44 -38.44 6.20 -29.05
C GLY A 44 -38.20 7.59 -29.67
N MET A 45 -38.55 8.66 -28.95
CA MET A 45 -38.38 10.04 -29.42
C MET A 45 -36.91 10.41 -29.68
N GLN A 46 -36.67 11.11 -30.81
CA GLN A 46 -35.39 11.77 -31.06
C GLN A 46 -35.25 13.09 -30.28
N ASP A 47 -34.06 13.32 -29.73
CA ASP A 47 -33.72 14.55 -29.01
C ASP A 47 -33.88 15.78 -29.91
N GLY A 48 -34.64 16.77 -29.43
CA GLY A 48 -34.89 18.04 -30.15
C GLY A 48 -36.16 18.09 -30.99
N SER A 49 -36.88 16.97 -31.15
CA SER A 49 -38.18 16.91 -31.82
C SER A 49 -39.25 17.79 -31.13
N PRO A 50 -40.29 18.27 -31.84
CA PRO A 50 -41.35 19.07 -31.24
C PRO A 50 -42.08 18.32 -30.12
N GLN A 51 -42.28 17.01 -30.27
CA GLN A 51 -42.86 16.14 -29.25
C GLN A 51 -41.97 16.08 -27.99
N HIS A 52 -40.65 15.90 -28.16
CA HIS A 52 -39.70 15.92 -27.04
C HIS A 52 -39.71 17.26 -26.28
N LYS A 53 -39.80 18.40 -26.99
CA LYS A 53 -39.88 19.73 -26.35
C LYS A 53 -41.15 19.90 -25.53
N VAL A 54 -42.29 19.41 -26.04
CA VAL A 54 -43.58 19.45 -25.33
C VAL A 54 -43.54 18.58 -24.07
N VAL A 55 -43.04 17.34 -24.17
CA VAL A 55 -42.92 16.43 -23.02
C VAL A 55 -41.95 16.97 -21.96
N LYS A 56 -40.80 17.51 -22.37
CA LYS A 56 -39.83 18.15 -21.47
C LYS A 56 -40.43 19.36 -20.74
N CYS A 57 -41.21 20.17 -21.44
CA CYS A 57 -41.92 21.32 -20.87
C CYS A 57 -42.97 20.85 -19.85
N TRP A 58 -43.76 19.84 -20.20
CA TRP A 58 -44.78 19.26 -19.31
C TRP A 58 -44.18 18.66 -18.05
N PHE A 59 -43.14 17.83 -18.16
CA PHE A 59 -42.42 17.33 -16.99
C PHE A 59 -41.80 18.46 -16.16
N GLY A 60 -41.47 19.61 -16.77
CA GLY A 60 -40.99 20.82 -16.10
C GLY A 60 -41.98 21.42 -15.10
N VAL A 61 -43.27 21.06 -15.19
CA VAL A 61 -44.32 21.51 -14.28
C VAL A 61 -44.24 20.83 -12.90
N PHE A 62 -43.52 19.71 -12.77
CA PHE A 62 -43.32 18.99 -11.50
C PHE A 62 -42.20 19.57 -10.61
N CYS A 63 -41.76 20.82 -10.83
CA CYS A 63 -40.68 21.45 -10.05
C CYS A 63 -41.14 21.92 -8.66
N GLY A 64 -40.53 21.39 -7.59
CA GLY A 64 -40.92 21.59 -6.19
C GLY A 64 -41.03 23.04 -5.71
N HIS A 65 -40.23 23.97 -6.28
CA HIS A 65 -40.27 25.40 -5.92
C HIS A 65 -41.61 26.10 -6.21
N THR A 66 -42.49 25.50 -7.02
CA THR A 66 -43.79 26.09 -7.38
C THR A 66 -44.90 25.81 -6.36
N TYR A 67 -44.74 24.83 -5.48
CA TYR A 67 -45.78 24.40 -4.53
C TYR A 67 -45.51 24.82 -3.07
N ASP A 68 -44.29 25.31 -2.79
CA ASP A 68 -43.76 25.52 -1.44
C ASP A 68 -44.25 26.81 -0.74
N ARG A 69 -45.01 27.67 -1.42
CA ARG A 69 -45.38 29.00 -0.89
C ARG A 69 -46.87 29.32 -0.79
N MET A 70 -47.81 28.47 -1.23
CA MET A 70 -49.24 28.84 -1.23
C MET A 70 -50.27 27.70 -1.01
N ILE A 71 -49.89 26.47 -0.64
CA ILE A 71 -50.80 25.30 -0.72
C ILE A 71 -50.73 24.40 0.53
N SER A 72 -51.87 23.82 0.94
CA SER A 72 -51.95 22.70 1.90
C SER A 72 -51.23 21.46 1.35
N THR A 73 -50.27 20.92 2.10
CA THR A 73 -49.37 19.81 1.72
C THR A 73 -50.08 18.52 1.29
N ASP A 74 -51.36 18.35 1.63
CA ASP A 74 -52.16 17.15 1.34
C ASP A 74 -52.50 16.94 -0.14
N SER A 75 -52.92 18.00 -0.84
CA SER A 75 -53.36 17.87 -2.24
C SER A 75 -52.23 17.59 -3.24
N PRO A 76 -51.02 18.21 -3.13
CA PRO A 76 -49.88 17.84 -3.97
C PRO A 76 -49.41 16.40 -3.67
N LYS A 77 -49.33 15.97 -2.41
CA LYS A 77 -48.94 14.59 -2.08
C LYS A 77 -49.86 13.54 -2.74
N ARG A 78 -51.18 13.76 -2.75
CA ARG A 78 -52.14 12.90 -3.45
C ARG A 78 -51.94 12.90 -4.96
N PHE A 79 -51.68 14.06 -5.56
CA PHE A 79 -51.40 14.17 -6.99
C PHE A 79 -50.11 13.43 -7.39
N PHE A 80 -49.04 13.58 -6.62
CA PHE A 80 -47.75 12.91 -6.89
C PHE A 80 -47.86 11.39 -6.72
N SER A 81 -48.54 10.92 -5.66
CA SER A 81 -48.79 9.49 -5.44
C SER A 81 -49.67 8.89 -6.54
N HIS A 82 -50.74 9.59 -6.93
CA HIS A 82 -51.60 9.17 -8.03
C HIS A 82 -50.84 9.13 -9.38
N THR A 83 -50.03 10.14 -9.66
CA THR A 83 -49.20 10.20 -10.88
C THR A 83 -48.21 9.04 -10.91
N LEU A 84 -47.57 8.73 -9.78
CA LEU A 84 -46.66 7.59 -9.67
C LEU A 84 -47.40 6.27 -9.97
N THR A 85 -48.57 6.04 -9.37
CA THR A 85 -49.40 4.85 -9.67
C THR A 85 -49.74 4.75 -11.16
N GLN A 86 -50.14 5.85 -11.79
CA GLN A 86 -50.47 5.86 -13.22
C GLN A 86 -49.25 5.56 -14.11
N VAL A 87 -48.05 6.03 -13.74
CA VAL A 87 -46.81 5.71 -14.47
C VAL A 87 -46.48 4.22 -14.33
N LEU A 88 -46.57 3.67 -13.12
CA LEU A 88 -46.22 2.28 -12.84
C LEU A 88 -47.20 1.27 -13.45
N THR A 89 -48.46 1.66 -13.67
CA THR A 89 -49.52 0.82 -14.23
C THR A 89 -49.78 1.08 -15.73
N HIS A 90 -48.97 1.93 -16.36
CA HIS A 90 -49.16 2.29 -17.76
C HIS A 90 -48.78 1.12 -18.70
N LYS A 91 -49.76 0.56 -19.41
CA LYS A 91 -49.60 -0.53 -20.41
C LYS A 91 -48.75 -1.71 -19.88
N PRO A 92 -49.25 -2.52 -18.92
CA PRO A 92 -48.51 -3.66 -18.36
C PRO A 92 -48.47 -4.84 -19.35
N VAL A 93 -47.74 -4.71 -20.45
CA VAL A 93 -47.71 -5.71 -21.55
C VAL A 93 -46.65 -6.80 -21.32
N LEU A 94 -45.60 -6.49 -20.54
CA LEU A 94 -44.44 -7.37 -20.35
C LEU A 94 -44.71 -8.46 -19.31
N ARG A 95 -44.43 -9.72 -19.65
CA ARG A 95 -44.48 -10.82 -18.68
C ARG A 95 -43.26 -10.77 -17.76
N VAL A 96 -43.36 -11.43 -16.61
CA VAL A 96 -42.24 -11.58 -15.66
C VAL A 96 -41.00 -12.19 -16.33
N SER A 97 -41.17 -13.15 -17.23
CA SER A 97 -40.06 -13.75 -18.00
C SER A 97 -39.32 -12.72 -18.86
N ASP A 98 -40.07 -11.81 -19.50
CA ASP A 98 -39.52 -10.75 -20.34
C ASP A 98 -38.80 -9.72 -19.46
N ALA A 99 -39.36 -9.45 -18.28
CA ALA A 99 -38.73 -8.58 -17.28
C ALA A 99 -37.36 -9.12 -16.86
N VAL A 100 -37.23 -10.42 -16.55
CA VAL A 100 -35.95 -11.06 -16.17
C VAL A 100 -34.90 -10.92 -17.28
N GLN A 101 -35.28 -11.07 -18.55
CA GLN A 101 -34.34 -10.94 -19.67
C GLN A 101 -33.91 -9.49 -19.91
N MET A 102 -34.83 -8.53 -19.73
CA MET A 102 -34.63 -7.14 -20.12
C MET A 102 -34.16 -6.22 -18.98
N GLN A 103 -33.99 -6.72 -17.74
CA GLN A 103 -33.58 -5.90 -16.57
C GLN A 103 -32.34 -5.03 -16.83
N LYS A 104 -31.34 -5.55 -17.57
CA LYS A 104 -30.11 -4.84 -17.92
C LYS A 104 -30.38 -3.56 -18.73
N GLU A 105 -31.48 -3.49 -19.48
CA GLU A 105 -31.86 -2.34 -20.30
C GLU A 105 -32.59 -1.23 -19.53
N TRP A 106 -32.98 -1.50 -18.28
CA TRP A 106 -33.76 -0.59 -17.45
C TRP A 106 -32.98 -0.02 -16.25
N SER A 107 -31.65 -0.13 -16.28
CA SER A 107 -30.79 0.54 -15.29
C SER A 107 -30.88 2.05 -15.40
N PHE A 108 -30.41 2.77 -14.38
CA PHE A 108 -30.53 4.22 -14.33
C PHE A 108 -29.78 4.90 -15.48
N ALA A 109 -28.63 4.35 -15.85
CA ALA A 109 -27.80 4.85 -16.95
C ALA A 109 -28.46 4.66 -18.34
N LYS A 110 -29.23 3.59 -18.51
CA LYS A 110 -29.88 3.26 -19.79
C LYS A 110 -31.31 3.78 -19.90
N THR A 111 -31.95 4.07 -18.77
CA THR A 111 -33.30 4.65 -18.74
C THR A 111 -33.29 6.05 -19.34
N HIS A 112 -34.28 6.34 -20.21
CA HIS A 112 -34.36 7.61 -20.91
C HIS A 112 -34.32 8.82 -19.94
N PRO A 113 -33.48 9.86 -20.17
CA PRO A 113 -33.25 10.94 -19.21
C PRO A 113 -34.51 11.69 -18.76
N LEU A 114 -35.52 11.81 -19.63
CA LEU A 114 -36.81 12.43 -19.29
C LEU A 114 -37.62 11.60 -18.28
N LEU A 115 -37.55 10.26 -18.33
CA LEU A 115 -38.24 9.38 -17.39
C LEU A 115 -37.54 9.38 -16.03
N THR A 116 -36.20 9.31 -16.03
CA THR A 116 -35.39 9.49 -14.81
C THR A 116 -35.62 10.87 -14.18
N GLY A 117 -35.72 11.91 -15.02
CA GLY A 117 -36.05 13.26 -14.59
C GLY A 117 -37.46 13.39 -13.99
N LEU A 118 -38.44 12.66 -14.53
CA LEU A 118 -39.78 12.56 -13.96
C LEU A 118 -39.76 11.91 -12.58
N TYR A 119 -39.11 10.75 -12.42
CA TYR A 119 -39.01 10.06 -11.13
C TYR A 119 -38.34 10.92 -10.05
N ARG A 120 -37.20 11.55 -10.36
CA ARG A 120 -36.53 12.45 -9.40
C ARG A 120 -37.45 13.58 -8.94
N ARG A 121 -38.26 14.13 -9.84
CA ARG A 121 -39.24 15.18 -9.50
C ARG A 121 -40.38 14.63 -8.65
N LEU A 122 -40.89 13.43 -8.98
CA LEU A 122 -41.92 12.75 -8.19
C LEU A 122 -41.46 12.44 -6.75
N PHE A 123 -40.17 12.14 -6.55
CA PHE A 123 -39.61 11.84 -5.23
C PHE A 123 -39.48 13.07 -4.31
N THR A 124 -39.51 14.29 -4.83
CA THR A 124 -39.28 15.50 -4.02
C THR A 124 -40.35 15.78 -2.95
N MET A 125 -41.55 15.23 -3.11
CA MET A 125 -42.72 15.53 -2.29
C MET A 125 -43.09 14.43 -1.27
N LEU A 126 -42.52 13.24 -1.39
CA LEU A 126 -42.83 12.06 -0.58
C LEU A 126 -41.57 11.61 0.16
N SER A 127 -41.70 11.16 1.41
CA SER A 127 -40.54 10.61 2.13
C SER A 127 -40.09 9.28 1.52
N PRO A 128 -38.84 8.84 1.72
CA PRO A 128 -38.36 7.54 1.26
C PRO A 128 -39.25 6.36 1.74
N GLU A 129 -39.77 6.44 2.97
CA GLU A 129 -40.68 5.44 3.55
C GLU A 129 -42.04 5.46 2.87
N GLU A 130 -42.61 6.66 2.62
CA GLU A 130 -43.86 6.83 1.89
C GLU A 130 -43.73 6.28 0.46
N LEU A 131 -42.60 6.51 -0.22
CA LEU A 131 -42.34 6.02 -1.58
C LEU A 131 -42.21 4.49 -1.66
N VAL A 132 -41.42 3.88 -0.76
CA VAL A 132 -41.25 2.42 -0.71
C VAL A 132 -42.55 1.74 -0.29
N GLY A 133 -43.29 2.32 0.66
CA GLY A 133 -44.62 1.84 1.05
C GLY A 133 -45.65 1.93 -0.08
N HIS A 134 -45.66 3.03 -0.83
CA HIS A 134 -46.56 3.20 -1.98
C HIS A 134 -46.21 2.24 -3.14
N LEU A 135 -44.92 2.00 -3.39
CA LEU A 135 -44.48 0.99 -4.36
C LEU A 135 -44.92 -0.43 -3.97
N GLN A 136 -44.87 -0.76 -2.66
CA GLN A 136 -45.40 -2.02 -2.13
C GLN A 136 -46.89 -2.15 -2.39
N GLU A 137 -47.68 -1.13 -2.03
CA GLU A 137 -49.13 -1.12 -2.23
C GLU A 137 -49.52 -1.31 -3.70
N VAL A 138 -48.84 -0.61 -4.62
CA VAL A 138 -49.12 -0.73 -6.06
C VAL A 138 -48.80 -2.12 -6.59
N LEU A 139 -47.71 -2.74 -6.14
CA LEU A 139 -47.34 -4.11 -6.56
C LEU A 139 -48.30 -5.17 -6.01
N GLU A 140 -48.92 -4.93 -4.85
CA GLU A 140 -49.90 -5.86 -4.26
C GLU A 140 -51.31 -5.69 -4.85
N THR A 141 -51.66 -4.49 -5.32
CA THR A 141 -53.05 -4.16 -5.68
C THR A 141 -53.32 -4.03 -7.18
N HIS A 142 -52.29 -3.82 -8.02
CA HIS A 142 -52.46 -3.50 -9.44
C HIS A 142 -51.56 -4.33 -10.35
N GLU A 143 -51.97 -4.52 -11.61
CA GLU A 143 -51.08 -5.05 -12.65
C GLU A 143 -50.07 -3.97 -13.07
N VAL A 144 -48.78 -4.29 -12.93
CA VAL A 144 -47.71 -3.32 -13.10
C VAL A 144 -46.95 -3.48 -14.41
N ASN A 145 -46.41 -2.38 -14.92
CA ASN A 145 -45.43 -2.38 -15.98
C ASN A 145 -44.02 -2.53 -15.36
N TRP A 146 -43.44 -3.72 -15.52
CA TRP A 146 -42.12 -4.06 -14.96
C TRP A 146 -40.99 -3.14 -15.41
N GLN A 147 -41.05 -2.58 -16.63
CA GLN A 147 -40.06 -1.59 -17.08
C GLN A 147 -40.11 -0.33 -16.20
N HIS A 148 -41.31 0.21 -15.98
CA HIS A 148 -41.47 1.42 -15.17
C HIS A 148 -41.14 1.15 -13.70
N VAL A 149 -41.57 0.01 -13.15
CA VAL A 149 -41.24 -0.41 -11.77
C VAL A 149 -39.73 -0.52 -11.58
N LEU A 150 -39.03 -1.26 -12.44
CA LEU A 150 -37.60 -1.52 -12.27
C LEU A 150 -36.75 -0.26 -12.54
N SER A 151 -37.11 0.57 -13.52
CA SER A 151 -36.50 1.89 -13.71
C SER A 151 -36.76 2.84 -12.51
N CYS A 152 -37.93 2.73 -11.88
CA CYS A 152 -38.26 3.50 -10.68
C CYS A 152 -37.41 3.06 -9.48
N VAL A 153 -37.31 1.75 -9.23
CA VAL A 153 -36.45 1.17 -8.17
C VAL A 153 -34.99 1.57 -8.37
N SER A 154 -34.47 1.43 -9.60
CA SER A 154 -33.12 1.87 -9.95
C SER A 154 -32.88 3.36 -9.66
N THR A 155 -33.84 4.22 -10.03
CA THR A 155 -33.76 5.66 -9.74
C THR A 155 -33.84 5.95 -8.24
N LEU A 156 -34.68 5.22 -7.51
CA LEU A 156 -34.91 5.38 -6.07
C LEU A 156 -33.63 5.08 -5.28
N VAL A 157 -33.00 3.92 -5.53
CA VAL A 157 -31.82 3.45 -4.80
C VAL A 157 -30.57 4.31 -5.08
N ILE A 158 -30.48 4.92 -6.28
CA ILE A 158 -29.40 5.86 -6.63
C ILE A 158 -29.64 7.28 -6.07
N CYS A 159 -30.86 7.81 -6.17
CA CYS A 159 -31.12 9.21 -5.83
C CYS A 159 -31.35 9.43 -4.34
N LEU A 160 -31.77 8.40 -3.59
CA LEU A 160 -32.08 8.48 -2.16
C LEU A 160 -31.28 7.40 -1.38
N PRO A 161 -30.20 7.78 -0.67
CA PRO A 161 -29.40 6.83 0.11
C PRO A 161 -30.19 6.11 1.20
N GLU A 162 -31.14 6.78 1.86
CA GLU A 162 -31.99 6.18 2.90
C GLU A 162 -32.89 5.06 2.36
N ALA A 163 -33.28 5.14 1.08
CA ALA A 163 -34.10 4.12 0.44
C ALA A 163 -33.35 2.80 0.23
N GLN A 164 -32.02 2.79 0.23
CA GLN A 164 -31.22 1.57 0.03
C GLN A 164 -31.49 0.54 1.15
N GLN A 165 -31.53 1.00 2.40
CA GLN A 165 -31.82 0.12 3.54
C GLN A 165 -33.28 -0.32 3.55
N LEU A 166 -34.21 0.60 3.24
CA LEU A 166 -35.64 0.29 3.16
C LEU A 166 -35.96 -0.76 2.10
N VAL A 167 -35.28 -0.72 0.95
CA VAL A 167 -35.40 -1.74 -0.11
C VAL A 167 -34.80 -3.08 0.33
N LYS A 168 -33.66 -3.09 1.04
CA LYS A 168 -33.10 -4.33 1.63
C LYS A 168 -34.07 -4.98 2.62
N ASP A 169 -34.64 -4.18 3.51
CA ASP A 169 -35.59 -4.66 4.52
C ASP A 169 -36.89 -5.16 3.87
N TRP A 170 -37.34 -4.49 2.81
CA TRP A 170 -38.48 -4.93 2.01
C TRP A 170 -38.23 -6.28 1.34
N VAL A 171 -37.09 -6.46 0.67
CA VAL A 171 -36.70 -7.74 0.05
C VAL A 171 -36.63 -8.85 1.10
N ALA A 172 -36.08 -8.58 2.29
CA ALA A 172 -36.04 -9.55 3.37
C ALA A 172 -37.45 -9.99 3.82
N ARG A 173 -38.40 -9.04 3.91
CA ARG A 173 -39.82 -9.34 4.20
C ARG A 173 -40.49 -10.15 3.08
N LEU A 174 -40.22 -9.81 1.81
CA LEU A 174 -40.73 -10.58 0.66
C LEU A 174 -40.20 -12.02 0.66
N LEU A 175 -38.90 -12.22 0.93
CA LEU A 175 -38.33 -13.56 1.04
C LEU A 175 -38.92 -14.35 2.22
N ALA A 176 -39.11 -13.72 3.38
CA ALA A 176 -39.76 -14.37 4.52
C ALA A 176 -41.18 -14.83 4.15
N ARG A 177 -42.00 -13.93 3.57
CA ARG A 177 -43.36 -14.23 3.10
C ARG A 177 -43.38 -15.32 2.03
N ALA A 178 -42.44 -15.30 1.09
CA ALA A 178 -42.29 -16.31 0.04
C ALA A 178 -42.03 -17.70 0.62
N PHE A 179 -41.14 -17.83 1.63
CA PHE A 179 -40.83 -19.13 2.23
C PHE A 179 -41.88 -19.62 3.24
N GLU A 180 -42.50 -18.72 3.99
CA GLU A 180 -43.58 -19.06 4.93
C GLU A 180 -44.82 -19.60 4.21
N ASN A 181 -45.22 -18.93 3.11
CA ASN A 181 -46.45 -19.24 2.39
C ASN A 181 -46.25 -20.02 1.08
N CYS A 182 -44.99 -20.25 0.65
CA CYS A 182 -44.65 -20.74 -0.69
C CYS A 182 -45.25 -19.84 -1.79
N ASP A 183 -45.23 -18.54 -1.55
CA ASP A 183 -45.81 -17.52 -2.43
C ASP A 183 -44.83 -17.16 -3.56
N LEU A 184 -45.23 -17.48 -4.79
CA LEU A 184 -44.42 -17.26 -5.99
C LEU A 184 -44.27 -15.77 -6.30
N ASP A 185 -45.30 -14.96 -6.08
CA ASP A 185 -45.31 -13.54 -6.48
C ASP A 185 -44.35 -12.72 -5.61
N SER A 186 -44.32 -13.02 -4.30
CA SER A 186 -43.32 -12.47 -3.38
C SER A 186 -41.89 -12.89 -3.75
N MET A 187 -41.69 -14.14 -4.19
CA MET A 187 -40.38 -14.66 -4.60
C MET A 187 -39.88 -13.97 -5.89
N VAL A 188 -40.75 -13.85 -6.90
CA VAL A 188 -40.46 -13.15 -8.16
C VAL A 188 -40.09 -11.70 -7.89
N THR A 189 -40.90 -10.99 -7.10
CA THR A 189 -40.70 -9.57 -6.81
C THR A 189 -39.38 -9.34 -6.08
N ALA A 190 -39.04 -10.19 -5.11
CA ALA A 190 -37.75 -10.11 -4.40
C ALA A 190 -36.55 -10.24 -5.35
N PHE A 191 -36.57 -11.24 -6.25
CA PHE A 191 -35.48 -11.47 -7.19
C PHE A 191 -35.37 -10.34 -8.24
N LEU A 192 -36.49 -9.83 -8.76
CA LEU A 192 -36.48 -8.72 -9.72
C LEU A 192 -35.92 -7.45 -9.08
N VAL A 193 -36.37 -7.07 -7.88
CA VAL A 193 -35.91 -5.86 -7.17
C VAL A 193 -34.43 -5.94 -6.83
N VAL A 194 -33.96 -7.08 -6.30
CA VAL A 194 -32.54 -7.25 -5.95
C VAL A 194 -31.65 -7.22 -7.18
N ARG A 195 -32.03 -7.94 -8.24
CA ARG A 195 -31.26 -7.92 -9.49
C ARG A 195 -31.16 -6.51 -10.04
N GLN A 196 -32.26 -5.76 -10.00
CA GLN A 196 -32.27 -4.38 -10.47
C GLN A 196 -31.38 -3.47 -9.62
N ALA A 197 -31.44 -3.59 -8.29
CA ALA A 197 -30.60 -2.78 -7.40
C ALA A 197 -29.11 -3.14 -7.54
N ALA A 198 -28.78 -4.43 -7.67
CA ALA A 198 -27.41 -4.91 -7.85
C ALA A 198 -26.77 -4.46 -9.19
N LEU A 199 -27.58 -4.17 -10.23
CA LEU A 199 -27.08 -3.66 -11.51
C LEU A 199 -26.50 -2.24 -11.42
N GLU A 200 -26.87 -1.46 -10.40
CA GLU A 200 -26.38 -0.10 -10.20
C GLU A 200 -24.99 -0.04 -9.54
N GLY A 201 -24.48 -1.16 -9.04
CA GLY A 201 -23.11 -1.33 -8.56
C GLY A 201 -22.96 -1.46 -7.03
N PRO A 202 -21.79 -1.95 -6.57
CA PRO A 202 -21.54 -2.30 -5.16
C PRO A 202 -21.53 -1.11 -4.19
N SER A 203 -21.36 0.12 -4.70
CA SER A 203 -21.48 1.35 -3.90
C SER A 203 -22.92 1.68 -3.49
N VAL A 204 -23.91 1.07 -4.16
CA VAL A 204 -25.34 1.37 -4.01
C VAL A 204 -26.09 0.18 -3.43
N PHE A 205 -25.80 -1.03 -3.90
CA PHE A 205 -26.40 -2.28 -3.41
C PHE A 205 -25.37 -3.42 -3.51
N PRO A 206 -25.33 -4.39 -2.57
CA PRO A 206 -24.42 -5.54 -2.69
C PRO A 206 -24.58 -6.26 -4.03
N SER A 207 -23.51 -6.88 -4.53
CA SER A 207 -23.60 -7.65 -5.76
C SER A 207 -24.62 -8.79 -5.62
N TYR A 208 -25.17 -9.25 -6.74
CA TYR A 208 -26.12 -10.36 -6.71
C TYR A 208 -25.50 -11.61 -6.07
N ALA A 209 -24.22 -11.90 -6.34
CA ALA A 209 -23.51 -13.04 -5.77
C ALA A 209 -23.39 -12.92 -4.25
N ASP A 210 -22.98 -11.74 -3.74
CA ASP A 210 -22.85 -11.50 -2.30
C ASP A 210 -24.20 -11.58 -1.59
N TRP A 211 -25.25 -11.00 -2.17
CA TRP A 211 -26.60 -11.08 -1.63
C TRP A 211 -27.13 -12.52 -1.64
N PHE A 212 -26.92 -13.26 -2.74
CA PHE A 212 -27.38 -14.64 -2.87
C PHE A 212 -26.66 -15.54 -1.85
N GLN A 213 -25.34 -15.38 -1.70
CA GLN A 213 -24.56 -16.08 -0.67
C GLN A 213 -25.02 -15.71 0.74
N ALA A 214 -25.26 -14.43 1.04
CA ALA A 214 -25.72 -14.01 2.36
C ALA A 214 -27.13 -14.56 2.68
N SER A 215 -28.01 -14.62 1.69
CA SER A 215 -29.41 -15.05 1.84
C SER A 215 -29.55 -16.57 1.92
N PHE A 216 -28.75 -17.32 1.16
CA PHE A 216 -28.88 -18.77 1.00
C PHE A 216 -27.69 -19.59 1.50
N GLY A 217 -26.55 -18.98 1.82
CA GLY A 217 -25.32 -19.67 2.25
C GLY A 217 -25.21 -19.92 3.75
N SER A 218 -26.14 -19.39 4.57
CA SER A 218 -26.14 -19.54 6.03
C SER A 218 -27.19 -20.55 6.51
N SER A 219 -26.88 -21.29 7.58
CA SER A 219 -27.79 -22.23 8.24
C SER A 219 -28.99 -21.57 8.93
N ARG A 220 -29.00 -20.24 9.03
CA ARG A 220 -30.09 -19.44 9.60
C ARG A 220 -31.17 -19.03 8.59
N GLY A 221 -31.02 -19.38 7.31
CA GLY A 221 -31.98 -18.98 6.26
C GLY A 221 -33.30 -19.76 6.31
N SER A 222 -34.42 -19.07 6.06
CA SER A 222 -35.79 -19.62 6.06
C SER A 222 -36.02 -20.73 5.02
N HIS A 223 -35.19 -20.80 3.98
CA HIS A 223 -35.22 -21.83 2.95
C HIS A 223 -34.84 -23.23 3.50
N CYS A 224 -34.02 -23.31 4.55
CA CYS A 224 -33.55 -24.58 5.15
C CYS A 224 -34.55 -25.24 6.11
N CYS A 225 -35.67 -24.58 6.44
CA CYS A 225 -36.59 -25.02 7.50
C CYS A 225 -37.36 -26.31 7.16
N SER A 226 -37.56 -26.65 5.87
CA SER A 226 -38.29 -27.87 5.47
C SER A 226 -37.89 -28.40 4.10
N LYS A 227 -38.28 -29.65 3.79
CA LYS A 227 -38.16 -30.20 2.43
C LYS A 227 -38.99 -29.39 1.41
N LYS A 228 -40.18 -28.92 1.83
CA LYS A 228 -41.12 -28.17 0.99
C LYS A 228 -40.50 -26.85 0.50
N THR A 229 -39.85 -26.11 1.38
CA THR A 229 -39.20 -24.82 1.07
C THR A 229 -37.98 -24.98 0.15
N LEU A 230 -37.20 -26.06 0.33
CA LEU A 230 -36.08 -26.38 -0.58
C LEU A 230 -36.57 -26.77 -1.98
N VAL A 231 -37.61 -27.61 -2.07
CA VAL A 231 -38.22 -27.97 -3.36
C VAL A 231 -38.81 -26.73 -4.04
N PHE A 232 -39.45 -25.84 -3.29
CA PHE A 232 -39.97 -24.57 -3.80
C PHE A 232 -38.85 -23.68 -4.38
N LEU A 233 -37.75 -23.49 -3.65
CA LEU A 233 -36.59 -22.71 -4.11
C LEU A 233 -35.98 -23.29 -5.39
N PHE A 234 -35.66 -24.59 -5.40
CA PHE A 234 -35.01 -25.20 -6.57
C PHE A 234 -35.94 -25.28 -7.77
N LYS A 235 -37.25 -25.49 -7.57
CA LYS A 235 -38.23 -25.40 -8.65
C LYS A 235 -38.23 -23.99 -9.26
N PHE A 236 -38.30 -22.96 -8.42
CA PHE A 236 -38.24 -21.57 -8.88
C PHE A 236 -36.95 -21.25 -9.64
N LEU A 237 -35.78 -21.64 -9.10
CA LEU A 237 -34.50 -21.40 -9.77
C LEU A 237 -34.40 -22.17 -11.09
N SER A 238 -34.88 -23.42 -11.15
CA SER A 238 -34.94 -24.21 -12.38
C SER A 238 -35.85 -23.59 -13.44
N ASP A 239 -37.01 -23.07 -13.05
CA ASP A 239 -37.95 -22.41 -13.95
C ASP A 239 -37.38 -21.09 -14.53
N LEU A 240 -36.43 -20.45 -13.84
CA LEU A 240 -35.74 -19.24 -14.32
C LEU A 240 -34.60 -19.52 -15.31
N VAL A 241 -33.95 -20.69 -15.26
CA VAL A 241 -32.76 -21.03 -16.08
C VAL A 241 -32.90 -20.70 -17.59
N PRO A 242 -34.04 -20.95 -18.26
CA PRO A 242 -34.18 -20.63 -19.69
C PRO A 242 -34.00 -19.14 -20.01
N PHE A 243 -34.37 -18.28 -19.07
CA PHE A 243 -34.44 -16.82 -19.22
C PHE A 243 -33.26 -16.10 -18.55
N GLU A 244 -32.38 -16.81 -17.84
CA GLU A 244 -31.27 -16.20 -17.10
C GLU A 244 -30.06 -15.86 -17.97
N ALA A 245 -29.44 -14.73 -17.64
CA ALA A 245 -28.11 -14.39 -18.12
C ALA A 245 -27.03 -15.31 -17.50
N PRO A 246 -25.96 -15.66 -18.26
CA PRO A 246 -24.90 -16.57 -17.79
C PRO A 246 -24.32 -16.26 -16.40
N ARG A 247 -24.14 -14.97 -16.08
CA ARG A 247 -23.58 -14.48 -14.81
C ARG A 247 -24.36 -14.91 -13.56
N TYR A 248 -25.68 -14.98 -13.64
CA TYR A 248 -26.53 -15.32 -12.49
C TYR A 248 -26.47 -16.83 -12.20
N MET A 249 -26.48 -17.65 -13.27
CA MET A 249 -26.23 -19.10 -13.18
C MET A 249 -24.83 -19.40 -12.65
N GLN A 250 -23.80 -18.66 -13.08
CA GLN A 250 -22.44 -18.79 -12.55
C GLN A 250 -22.39 -18.47 -11.05
N ALA A 251 -23.06 -17.41 -10.60
CA ALA A 251 -23.16 -17.07 -9.18
C ALA A 251 -23.82 -18.19 -8.36
N HIS A 252 -24.89 -18.81 -8.87
CA HIS A 252 -25.54 -19.95 -8.18
C HIS A 252 -24.65 -21.20 -8.10
N ILE A 253 -23.78 -21.44 -9.10
CA ILE A 253 -22.85 -22.57 -9.12
C ILE A 253 -21.68 -22.33 -8.16
N LEU A 254 -21.13 -21.11 -8.12
CA LEU A 254 -19.99 -20.74 -7.29
C LEU A 254 -20.37 -20.55 -5.82
N HIS A 255 -21.58 -20.06 -5.55
CA HIS A 255 -22.12 -19.84 -4.22
C HIS A 255 -23.45 -20.59 -4.03
N PRO A 256 -23.43 -21.93 -3.99
CA PRO A 256 -24.66 -22.73 -3.92
C PRO A 256 -25.40 -22.53 -2.58
N PRO A 257 -26.75 -22.61 -2.56
CA PRO A 257 -27.53 -22.61 -1.34
C PRO A 257 -27.08 -23.72 -0.38
N LEU A 258 -27.11 -23.45 0.93
CA LEU A 258 -26.81 -24.46 1.94
C LEU A 258 -27.94 -25.50 1.97
N VAL A 259 -27.62 -26.75 1.66
CA VAL A 259 -28.59 -27.84 1.64
C VAL A 259 -28.16 -28.95 2.61
N PRO A 260 -29.03 -29.40 3.54
CA PRO A 260 -28.76 -30.54 4.40
C PRO A 260 -28.37 -31.79 3.60
N SER A 261 -27.46 -32.61 4.12
CA SER A 261 -26.90 -33.78 3.43
C SER A 261 -27.95 -34.71 2.80
N LYS A 262 -29.10 -34.88 3.47
CA LYS A 262 -30.26 -35.67 3.02
C LYS A 262 -30.96 -35.19 1.73
N TYR A 263 -30.74 -33.95 1.30
CA TYR A 263 -31.37 -33.35 0.11
C TYR A 263 -30.35 -32.86 -0.93
N ARG A 264 -29.08 -33.27 -0.81
CA ARG A 264 -27.99 -32.92 -1.74
C ARG A 264 -28.34 -33.19 -3.21
N SER A 265 -29.15 -34.21 -3.49
CA SER A 265 -29.57 -34.54 -4.85
C SER A 265 -30.28 -33.38 -5.58
N LEU A 266 -31.15 -32.63 -4.88
CA LEU A 266 -31.86 -31.48 -5.47
C LEU A 266 -30.90 -30.38 -5.94
N LEU A 267 -29.84 -30.13 -5.17
CA LEU A 267 -28.81 -29.17 -5.54
C LEU A 267 -27.98 -29.68 -6.72
N THR A 268 -27.61 -30.97 -6.71
CA THR A 268 -26.86 -31.57 -7.81
C THR A 268 -27.65 -31.51 -9.11
N ASP A 269 -28.94 -31.83 -9.09
CA ASP A 269 -29.83 -31.76 -10.26
C ASP A 269 -29.88 -30.33 -10.83
N TYR A 270 -30.06 -29.32 -9.97
CA TYR A 270 -30.04 -27.91 -10.38
C TYR A 270 -28.68 -27.49 -10.97
N VAL A 271 -27.56 -27.84 -10.33
CA VAL A 271 -26.21 -27.49 -10.81
C VAL A 271 -25.93 -28.14 -12.17
N THR A 272 -26.39 -29.37 -12.40
CA THR A 272 -26.25 -30.02 -13.71
C THR A 272 -27.05 -29.30 -14.79
N LEU A 273 -28.29 -28.88 -14.49
CA LEU A 273 -29.12 -28.08 -15.40
C LEU A 273 -28.45 -26.74 -15.75
N ALA A 274 -27.95 -26.00 -14.75
CA ALA A 274 -27.28 -24.72 -14.96
C ALA A 274 -25.98 -24.86 -15.77
N LYS A 275 -25.15 -25.88 -15.49
CA LYS A 275 -23.93 -26.17 -16.27
C LYS A 275 -24.24 -26.53 -17.73
N THR A 276 -25.30 -27.31 -17.95
CA THR A 276 -25.74 -27.69 -19.31
C THR A 276 -26.18 -26.44 -20.08
N ARG A 277 -26.95 -25.56 -19.45
CA ARG A 277 -27.36 -24.29 -20.07
C ARG A 277 -26.18 -23.37 -20.40
N LEU A 278 -25.16 -23.28 -19.53
CA LEU A 278 -23.94 -22.51 -19.81
C LEU A 278 -23.16 -23.08 -21.00
N ALA A 279 -23.11 -24.42 -21.13
CA ALA A 279 -22.51 -25.08 -22.29
C ALA A 279 -23.29 -24.78 -23.59
N ASP A 280 -24.62 -24.80 -23.56
CA ASP A 280 -25.47 -24.43 -24.71
C ASP A 280 -25.24 -22.98 -25.16
N LEU A 281 -25.01 -22.07 -24.20
CA LEU A 281 -24.70 -20.66 -24.45
C LEU A 281 -23.24 -20.42 -24.87
N LYS A 282 -22.43 -21.48 -25.01
CA LYS A 282 -20.99 -21.43 -25.36
C LYS A 282 -20.12 -20.63 -24.38
N VAL A 283 -20.53 -20.53 -23.12
CA VAL A 283 -19.78 -19.86 -22.06
C VAL A 283 -19.13 -20.94 -21.17
N SER A 284 -17.82 -21.17 -21.33
CA SER A 284 -17.09 -22.13 -20.50
C SER A 284 -16.64 -21.50 -19.18
N LEU A 285 -16.93 -22.18 -18.06
CA LEU A 285 -16.41 -21.85 -16.72
C LEU A 285 -14.86 -21.75 -16.68
N GLU A 286 -14.18 -22.37 -17.64
CA GLU A 286 -12.72 -22.46 -17.76
C GLU A 286 -12.05 -21.21 -18.40
N ASN A 287 -12.83 -20.28 -18.97
CA ASN A 287 -12.33 -19.04 -19.60
C ASN A 287 -12.32 -17.83 -18.65
N MET A 288 -12.62 -18.04 -17.37
CA MET A 288 -12.60 -17.00 -16.34
C MET A 288 -11.16 -16.61 -15.99
N GLY A 289 -10.87 -15.32 -15.99
CA GLY A 289 -9.57 -14.75 -15.63
C GLY A 289 -9.11 -15.16 -14.24
N LEU A 290 -7.78 -15.18 -14.03
CA LEU A 290 -7.17 -15.54 -12.74
C LEU A 290 -7.54 -14.58 -11.62
N TYR A 291 -7.85 -13.33 -11.98
CA TYR A 291 -8.24 -12.26 -11.07
C TYR A 291 -9.54 -11.57 -11.48
N GLU A 292 -10.43 -12.30 -12.17
CA GLU A 292 -11.71 -11.76 -12.65
C GLU A 292 -12.65 -11.50 -11.47
N ASP A 293 -13.11 -10.25 -11.37
CA ASP A 293 -14.02 -9.81 -10.33
C ASP A 293 -15.45 -9.97 -10.84
N LEU A 294 -16.14 -10.99 -10.34
CA LEU A 294 -17.53 -11.33 -10.69
C LEU A 294 -18.53 -10.23 -10.31
N SER A 295 -18.06 -9.19 -9.59
CA SER A 295 -18.85 -8.00 -9.22
C SER A 295 -18.97 -6.95 -10.33
N SER A 296 -18.21 -7.07 -11.44
CA SER A 296 -18.29 -6.10 -12.53
C SER A 296 -19.37 -6.46 -13.57
N ALA A 297 -20.32 -5.54 -13.80
CA ALA A 297 -21.46 -5.75 -14.70
C ALA A 297 -21.12 -5.69 -16.22
N ARG A 298 -19.87 -5.96 -16.60
CA ARG A 298 -19.43 -5.94 -18.02
C ARG A 298 -19.64 -7.30 -18.66
N ASP A 299 -19.94 -7.27 -19.96
CA ASP A 299 -20.01 -8.48 -20.78
C ASP A 299 -18.62 -9.15 -20.84
N VAL A 300 -18.63 -10.47 -21.09
CA VAL A 300 -17.43 -11.32 -21.22
C VAL A 300 -16.41 -10.60 -22.09
N THR A 301 -15.37 -10.06 -21.46
CA THR A 301 -14.23 -9.50 -22.17
C THR A 301 -13.61 -10.61 -23.00
N GLU A 302 -13.15 -10.29 -24.22
CA GLU A 302 -12.43 -11.28 -25.00
C GLU A 302 -11.31 -11.88 -24.15
N PRO A 303 -11.11 -13.22 -24.14
CA PRO A 303 -10.17 -13.90 -23.25
C PRO A 303 -8.73 -13.36 -23.36
N HIS A 304 -8.38 -12.73 -24.48
CA HIS A 304 -7.10 -12.05 -24.68
C HIS A 304 -6.95 -10.77 -23.85
N SER A 305 -7.99 -9.92 -23.72
CA SER A 305 -7.90 -8.68 -22.94
C SER A 305 -7.87 -8.96 -21.43
N GLN A 306 -8.54 -10.03 -20.99
CA GLN A 306 -8.50 -10.49 -19.60
C GLN A 306 -7.11 -11.04 -19.24
N ALA A 307 -6.46 -11.80 -20.14
CA ALA A 307 -5.12 -12.31 -19.92
C ALA A 307 -4.07 -11.18 -19.74
N HIS A 308 -4.21 -10.07 -20.47
CA HIS A 308 -3.34 -8.91 -20.28
C HIS A 308 -3.54 -8.25 -18.90
N GLN A 309 -4.77 -8.14 -18.42
CA GLN A 309 -5.06 -7.60 -17.07
C GLN A 309 -4.56 -8.54 -15.95
N ASP A 310 -4.69 -9.85 -16.15
CA ASP A 310 -4.17 -10.85 -15.22
C ASP A 310 -2.63 -10.80 -15.14
N VAL A 311 -1.95 -10.56 -16.28
CA VAL A 311 -0.49 -10.36 -16.33
C VAL A 311 -0.08 -9.09 -15.59
N GLU A 312 -0.76 -7.96 -15.81
CA GLU A 312 -0.48 -6.70 -15.09
C GLU A 312 -0.64 -6.86 -13.57
N LYS A 313 -1.73 -7.51 -13.12
CA LYS A 313 -1.94 -7.81 -11.69
C LYS A 313 -0.88 -8.77 -11.14
N ALA A 314 -0.50 -9.80 -11.90
CA ALA A 314 0.56 -10.73 -11.51
C ALA A 314 1.92 -10.05 -11.38
N ILE A 315 2.26 -9.13 -12.28
CA ILE A 315 3.49 -8.31 -12.21
C ILE A 315 3.44 -7.41 -11.00
N ALA A 316 2.32 -6.73 -10.73
CA ALA A 316 2.16 -5.88 -9.55
C ALA A 316 2.33 -6.68 -8.25
N VAL A 317 1.73 -7.86 -8.13
CA VAL A 317 1.91 -8.73 -6.95
C VAL A 317 3.36 -9.22 -6.84
N PHE A 318 3.99 -9.60 -7.96
CA PHE A 318 5.39 -10.03 -7.99
C PHE A 318 6.34 -8.90 -7.58
N GLU A 319 6.09 -7.66 -8.00
CA GLU A 319 6.89 -6.49 -7.65
C GLU A 319 6.86 -6.19 -6.14
N HIS A 320 5.69 -6.34 -5.50
CA HIS A 320 5.55 -6.11 -4.06
C HIS A 320 6.09 -7.27 -3.22
N THR A 321 5.98 -8.51 -3.71
CA THR A 321 6.30 -9.72 -2.93
C THR A 321 7.66 -10.34 -3.26
N GLY A 322 8.23 -10.04 -4.42
CA GLY A 322 9.41 -10.71 -4.98
C GLY A 322 9.22 -12.20 -5.25
N ARG A 323 7.97 -12.70 -5.19
CA ARG A 323 7.62 -14.11 -5.29
C ARG A 323 6.57 -14.30 -6.39
N ILE A 324 6.60 -15.45 -7.06
CA ILE A 324 5.59 -15.81 -8.06
C ILE A 324 4.22 -15.87 -7.35
N PRO A 325 3.19 -15.14 -7.81
CA PRO A 325 1.88 -15.16 -7.18
C PRO A 325 1.31 -16.59 -7.11
N SER A 326 0.74 -16.95 -5.96
CA SER A 326 0.14 -18.28 -5.74
C SER A 326 -0.95 -18.59 -6.77
N ALA A 327 -1.76 -17.61 -7.15
CA ALA A 327 -2.79 -17.75 -8.19
C ALA A 327 -2.19 -18.12 -9.57
N VAL A 328 -1.01 -17.59 -9.93
CA VAL A 328 -0.32 -17.92 -11.18
C VAL A 328 0.28 -19.33 -11.11
N MET A 329 0.83 -19.71 -9.95
CA MET A 329 1.33 -21.07 -9.71
C MET A 329 0.19 -22.11 -9.72
N GLU A 330 -0.93 -21.80 -9.08
CA GLU A 330 -2.14 -22.62 -9.06
C GLU A 330 -2.71 -22.75 -10.48
N ALA A 331 -2.80 -21.66 -11.24
CA ALA A 331 -3.24 -21.67 -12.63
C ALA A 331 -2.36 -22.57 -13.52
N SER A 332 -1.03 -22.54 -13.30
CA SER A 332 -0.10 -23.38 -14.05
C SER A 332 -0.31 -24.89 -13.81
N ILE A 333 -0.97 -25.26 -12.71
CA ILE A 333 -1.23 -26.64 -12.30
C ILE A 333 -2.68 -27.05 -12.62
N PHE A 334 -3.65 -26.26 -12.17
CA PHE A 334 -5.08 -26.60 -12.19
C PHE A 334 -5.86 -25.98 -13.36
N ARG A 335 -5.35 -24.90 -13.99
CA ARG A 335 -5.97 -24.21 -15.13
C ARG A 335 -5.04 -24.16 -16.34
N ARG A 336 -4.38 -25.29 -16.62
CA ARG A 336 -3.33 -25.41 -17.63
C ARG A 336 -3.74 -24.94 -19.05
N PRO A 337 -4.98 -25.17 -19.54
CA PRO A 337 -5.40 -24.67 -20.85
C PRO A 337 -5.37 -23.13 -20.95
N TYR A 338 -5.98 -22.42 -19.99
CA TYR A 338 -5.95 -20.96 -19.92
C TYR A 338 -4.53 -20.40 -19.75
N TYR A 339 -3.74 -21.02 -18.85
CA TYR A 339 -2.36 -20.64 -18.61
C TYR A 339 -1.51 -20.69 -19.88
N THR A 340 -1.66 -21.76 -20.68
CA THR A 340 -0.84 -21.99 -21.88
C THR A 340 -1.34 -21.21 -23.08
N ALA A 341 -2.65 -21.10 -23.28
CA ALA A 341 -3.24 -20.49 -24.47
C ALA A 341 -3.41 -18.97 -24.39
N HIS A 342 -3.55 -18.40 -23.18
CA HIS A 342 -3.88 -16.98 -23.02
C HIS A 342 -2.87 -16.25 -22.13
N PHE A 343 -2.58 -16.75 -20.93
CA PHE A 343 -1.69 -16.08 -19.98
C PHE A 343 -0.22 -16.03 -20.45
N LEU A 344 0.35 -17.16 -20.91
CA LEU A 344 1.74 -17.21 -21.38
C LEU A 344 1.98 -16.34 -22.63
N PRO A 345 1.14 -16.38 -23.68
CA PRO A 345 1.29 -15.48 -24.83
C PRO A 345 1.18 -14.00 -24.45
N ALA A 346 0.26 -13.64 -23.54
CA ALA A 346 0.12 -12.27 -23.04
C ALA A 346 1.32 -11.83 -22.19
N LEU A 347 1.97 -12.74 -21.45
CA LEU A 347 3.18 -12.46 -20.68
C LEU A 347 4.41 -12.29 -21.59
N LEU A 348 4.54 -13.16 -22.61
CA LEU A 348 5.66 -13.23 -23.56
C LEU A 348 5.44 -12.37 -24.83
N THR A 349 4.73 -11.25 -24.72
CA THR A 349 4.57 -10.32 -25.84
C THR A 349 5.92 -9.68 -26.21
N PRO A 350 6.39 -9.81 -27.47
CA PRO A 350 7.70 -9.28 -27.89
C PRO A 350 7.84 -7.77 -27.64
N ARG A 351 9.00 -7.36 -27.11
CA ARG A 351 9.28 -5.97 -26.73
C ARG A 351 10.78 -5.69 -26.70
N VAL A 352 11.15 -4.41 -26.73
CA VAL A 352 12.54 -3.99 -26.52
C VAL A 352 12.93 -4.24 -25.06
N LEU A 353 14.02 -4.97 -24.83
CA LEU A 353 14.41 -5.34 -23.47
C LEU A 353 15.18 -4.16 -22.83
N PRO A 354 14.74 -3.67 -21.65
CA PRO A 354 15.49 -2.63 -20.97
C PRO A 354 16.87 -3.15 -20.53
N LYS A 355 17.87 -2.26 -20.53
CA LYS A 355 19.26 -2.59 -20.13
C LYS A 355 19.35 -3.14 -18.70
N THR A 356 18.43 -2.70 -17.83
CA THR A 356 18.19 -3.29 -16.51
C THR A 356 16.89 -4.09 -16.55
N PRO A 357 16.85 -5.32 -16.01
CA PRO A 357 15.66 -6.17 -16.05
C PRO A 357 14.52 -5.53 -15.26
N ASP A 358 13.40 -5.30 -15.91
CA ASP A 358 12.19 -4.75 -15.32
C ASP A 358 11.37 -5.86 -14.60
N PRO A 359 10.36 -5.53 -13.76
CA PRO A 359 9.65 -6.53 -12.95
C PRO A 359 8.98 -7.63 -13.80
N ARG A 360 8.60 -7.30 -15.04
CA ARG A 360 8.09 -8.27 -16.03
C ARG A 360 9.18 -9.24 -16.49
N ALA A 361 10.39 -8.79 -16.79
CA ALA A 361 11.52 -9.67 -17.11
C ALA A 361 11.93 -10.54 -15.89
N ALA A 362 11.89 -9.97 -14.67
CA ALA A 362 12.18 -10.69 -13.45
C ALA A 362 11.14 -11.79 -13.12
N LEU A 363 9.85 -11.54 -13.38
CA LEU A 363 8.78 -12.54 -13.26
C LEU A 363 8.93 -13.67 -14.31
N ILE A 364 9.24 -13.32 -15.56
CA ILE A 364 9.50 -14.30 -16.63
C ILE A 364 10.68 -15.21 -16.26
N GLU A 365 11.78 -14.63 -15.78
CA GLU A 365 12.95 -15.40 -15.32
C GLU A 365 12.62 -16.26 -14.09
N SER A 366 11.76 -15.78 -13.19
CA SER A 366 11.32 -16.57 -12.03
C SER A 366 10.44 -17.75 -12.43
N LEU A 367 9.49 -17.55 -13.35
CA LEU A 367 8.64 -18.62 -13.90
C LEU A 367 9.44 -19.63 -14.74
N ARG A 368 10.46 -19.17 -15.46
CA ARG A 368 11.43 -20.03 -16.16
C ARG A 368 12.22 -20.90 -15.19
N ARG A 369 12.74 -20.32 -14.09
CA ARG A 369 13.44 -21.06 -13.02
C ARG A 369 12.56 -22.08 -12.31
N ALA A 370 11.23 -21.88 -12.33
CA ALA A 370 10.24 -22.78 -11.76
C ALA A 370 9.69 -23.83 -12.74
N ASP A 371 10.30 -23.97 -13.94
CA ASP A 371 9.87 -24.86 -15.02
C ASP A 371 8.41 -24.66 -15.48
N LYS A 372 7.90 -23.41 -15.38
CA LYS A 372 6.54 -23.04 -15.79
C LYS A 372 6.46 -22.44 -17.20
N ILE A 373 7.61 -22.13 -17.81
CA ILE A 373 7.71 -21.67 -19.21
C ILE A 373 8.50 -22.70 -20.02
N PRO A 374 7.93 -23.29 -21.09
CA PRO A 374 8.67 -24.16 -22.01
C PRO A 374 9.87 -23.45 -22.64
N LEU A 375 11.02 -24.14 -22.71
CA LEU A 375 12.28 -23.58 -23.22
C LEU A 375 12.18 -23.06 -24.66
N SER A 376 11.35 -23.71 -25.49
CA SER A 376 11.09 -23.31 -26.89
C SER A 376 10.33 -21.99 -27.02
N LEU A 377 9.39 -21.72 -26.12
CA LEU A 377 8.63 -20.46 -26.12
C LEU A 377 9.50 -19.30 -25.61
N TYR A 378 10.36 -19.57 -24.62
CA TYR A 378 11.31 -18.59 -24.11
C TYR A 378 12.35 -18.18 -25.16
N SER A 379 12.93 -19.14 -25.88
CA SER A 379 13.91 -18.84 -26.95
C SER A 379 13.29 -18.06 -28.10
N ALA A 380 12.07 -18.41 -28.52
CA ALA A 380 11.33 -17.67 -29.55
C ALA A 380 11.02 -16.23 -29.12
N TYR A 381 10.65 -16.02 -27.86
CA TYR A 381 10.45 -14.69 -27.27
C TYR A 381 11.74 -13.86 -27.31
N CYS A 382 12.88 -14.39 -26.86
CA CYS A 382 14.16 -13.67 -26.88
C CYS A 382 14.55 -13.25 -28.30
N GLN A 383 14.39 -14.15 -29.29
CA GLN A 383 14.66 -13.83 -30.69
C GLN A 383 13.74 -12.72 -31.22
N ALA A 384 12.44 -12.78 -30.91
CA ALA A 384 11.48 -11.76 -31.31
C ALA A 384 11.81 -10.39 -30.67
N CYS A 385 12.26 -10.36 -29.42
CA CYS A 385 12.69 -9.13 -28.73
C CYS A 385 13.96 -8.52 -29.37
N SER A 386 14.95 -9.33 -29.74
CA SER A 386 16.14 -8.85 -30.45
C SER A 386 15.79 -8.26 -31.83
N THR A 387 14.87 -8.88 -32.58
CA THR A 387 14.41 -8.30 -33.86
C THR A 387 13.57 -7.02 -33.69
N ALA A 388 12.96 -6.80 -32.51
CA ALA A 388 12.24 -5.57 -32.21
C ALA A 388 13.19 -4.41 -31.84
N GLU A 389 14.39 -4.71 -31.31
CA GLU A 389 15.47 -3.74 -31.12
C GLU A 389 16.04 -3.23 -32.45
N GLU A 390 16.19 -4.13 -33.43
CA GLU A 390 16.68 -3.82 -34.79
C GLU A 390 15.69 -3.02 -35.64
N LYS A 391 14.38 -3.03 -35.30
CA LYS A 391 13.32 -2.32 -36.05
C LYS A 391 13.13 -0.84 -35.68
N LYS A 392 13.96 -0.26 -34.80
CA LYS A 392 14.01 1.21 -34.69
C LYS A 392 14.64 1.77 -35.97
N PRO A 393 14.05 2.79 -36.61
CA PRO A 393 14.71 3.44 -37.73
C PRO A 393 15.93 4.18 -37.18
N GLU A 394 17.11 3.59 -37.34
CA GLU A 394 18.37 4.33 -37.29
C GLU A 394 18.33 5.42 -38.37
N SER A 395 18.60 6.65 -37.95
CA SER A 395 18.91 7.83 -38.74
C SER A 395 18.78 7.72 -40.27
N ALA A 396 17.65 8.16 -40.83
CA ALA A 396 17.64 8.57 -42.22
C ALA A 396 18.11 10.03 -42.31
N ALA A 397 19.29 10.21 -42.89
CA ALA A 397 19.90 11.48 -43.27
C ALA A 397 18.96 12.36 -44.16
N PRO A 398 19.20 13.68 -44.22
CA PRO A 398 18.30 14.61 -44.88
C PRO A 398 18.50 14.56 -46.40
N GLY A 399 17.43 14.24 -47.15
CA GLY A 399 17.46 14.40 -48.60
C GLY A 399 16.46 13.55 -49.37
N MET A 400 15.20 13.98 -49.41
CA MET A 400 14.46 14.17 -50.67
C MET A 400 13.09 14.75 -50.37
N LYS A 401 12.81 15.92 -50.95
CA LYS A 401 11.50 16.54 -50.98
C LYS A 401 10.54 15.63 -51.76
N VAL A 402 9.55 15.09 -51.06
CA VAL A 402 8.29 14.69 -51.69
C VAL A 402 7.24 15.63 -51.14
N GLU A 403 6.70 16.48 -52.02
CA GLU A 403 5.62 17.40 -51.72
C GLU A 403 4.40 16.61 -51.26
N ALA A 404 4.11 16.67 -49.95
CA ALA A 404 2.83 16.26 -49.43
C ALA A 404 1.81 17.35 -49.76
N VAL A 405 0.88 17.03 -50.66
CA VAL A 405 -0.29 17.84 -50.98
C VAL A 405 -1.04 18.16 -49.69
N CYS A 406 -1.16 19.45 -49.37
CA CYS A 406 -1.91 19.98 -48.23
C CYS A 406 -3.40 19.60 -48.31
N ALA A 407 -3.79 18.54 -47.60
CA ALA A 407 -5.13 18.46 -47.04
C ALA A 407 -5.05 19.03 -45.62
N GLU A 408 -5.75 20.14 -45.34
CA GLU A 408 -5.81 20.72 -43.99
C GLU A 408 -6.26 19.65 -42.99
N GLY A 409 -5.34 19.23 -42.12
CA GLY A 409 -5.65 18.30 -41.05
C GLY A 409 -6.69 18.87 -40.07
N PRO A 410 -7.32 18.02 -39.23
CA PRO A 410 -8.38 18.42 -38.29
C PRO A 410 -7.97 19.48 -37.24
N LEU A 411 -6.68 19.82 -37.16
CA LEU A 411 -6.13 20.89 -36.31
C LEU A 411 -6.34 22.31 -36.87
N GLY A 412 -6.43 22.48 -38.19
CA GLY A 412 -6.62 23.78 -38.84
C GLY A 412 -7.89 24.52 -38.39
N PRO A 413 -9.06 23.85 -38.41
CA PRO A 413 -10.33 24.41 -37.93
C PRO A 413 -10.31 24.79 -36.44
N LEU A 414 -9.63 24.01 -35.60
CA LEU A 414 -9.49 24.32 -34.17
C LEU A 414 -8.63 25.57 -33.95
N ALA A 415 -7.48 25.67 -34.65
CA ALA A 415 -6.61 26.84 -34.58
C ALA A 415 -7.32 28.12 -35.07
N ALA A 416 -8.20 28.00 -36.08
CA ALA A 416 -9.03 29.10 -36.54
C ALA A 416 -10.04 29.55 -35.47
N ALA A 417 -10.79 28.62 -34.88
CA ALA A 417 -11.75 28.92 -33.81
C ALA A 417 -11.09 29.57 -32.58
N LEU A 418 -9.89 29.12 -32.20
CA LEU A 418 -9.12 29.72 -31.11
C LEU A 418 -8.64 31.15 -31.43
N ARG A 419 -8.30 31.44 -32.69
CA ARG A 419 -7.97 32.80 -33.15
C ARG A 419 -9.19 33.73 -33.10
N GLU A 420 -10.35 33.25 -33.51
CA GLU A 420 -11.61 34.01 -33.44
C GLU A 420 -12.02 34.31 -32.00
N LEU A 421 -11.85 33.34 -31.09
CA LEU A 421 -12.09 33.55 -29.66
C LEU A 421 -11.22 34.69 -29.12
N ARG A 422 -9.94 34.76 -29.53
CA ARG A 422 -9.06 35.85 -29.12
C ARG A 422 -9.51 37.22 -29.64
N ALA A 423 -9.92 37.29 -30.91
CA ALA A 423 -10.43 38.53 -31.50
C ALA A 423 -11.67 39.05 -30.75
N ALA A 424 -12.55 38.15 -30.29
CA ALA A 424 -13.69 38.52 -29.46
C ALA A 424 -13.28 39.03 -28.07
N MET A 425 -12.18 38.51 -27.49
CA MET A 425 -11.67 38.91 -26.17
C MET A 425 -11.01 40.31 -26.15
N THR A 426 -10.63 40.87 -27.31
CA THR A 426 -10.05 42.22 -27.38
C THR A 426 -11.08 43.34 -27.29
N ASP A 427 -12.38 43.03 -27.46
CA ASP A 427 -13.48 43.99 -27.37
C ASP A 427 -14.34 43.73 -26.11
N PRO A 428 -14.31 44.60 -25.10
CA PRO A 428 -15.05 44.42 -23.85
C PRO A 428 -16.57 44.50 -24.01
N THR A 429 -17.09 44.89 -25.18
CA THR A 429 -18.53 44.93 -25.45
C THR A 429 -19.07 43.58 -25.94
N GLN A 430 -18.21 42.61 -26.28
CA GLN A 430 -18.59 41.33 -26.89
C GLN A 430 -18.53 40.12 -25.94
N TYR A 431 -18.51 40.33 -24.62
CA TYR A 431 -18.44 39.23 -23.64
C TYR A 431 -19.56 38.18 -23.78
N ASP A 432 -20.74 38.56 -24.28
CA ASP A 432 -21.84 37.63 -24.54
C ASP A 432 -21.55 36.67 -25.71
N VAL A 433 -20.75 37.10 -26.70
CA VAL A 433 -20.34 36.32 -27.87
C VAL A 433 -19.22 35.32 -27.52
N VAL A 434 -18.42 35.63 -26.49
CA VAL A 434 -17.33 34.76 -26.00
C VAL A 434 -17.86 33.39 -25.57
N ALA A 435 -19.06 33.34 -24.96
CA ALA A 435 -19.71 32.09 -24.57
C ALA A 435 -19.98 31.17 -25.76
N ALA A 436 -20.52 31.73 -26.84
CA ALA A 436 -20.81 31.01 -28.07
C ALA A 436 -19.52 30.53 -28.76
N ARG A 437 -18.47 31.35 -28.76
CA ARG A 437 -17.16 30.99 -29.33
C ARG A 437 -16.46 29.87 -28.53
N VAL A 438 -16.60 29.84 -27.21
CA VAL A 438 -16.10 28.72 -26.37
C VAL A 438 -16.84 27.42 -26.70
N ALA A 439 -18.15 27.47 -26.97
CA ALA A 439 -18.90 26.29 -27.39
C ALA A 439 -18.42 25.74 -28.75
N VAL A 440 -18.14 26.61 -29.71
CA VAL A 440 -17.54 26.24 -31.01
C VAL A 440 -16.16 25.59 -30.83
N VAL A 441 -15.32 26.13 -29.94
CA VAL A 441 -14.02 25.53 -29.60
C VAL A 441 -14.21 24.13 -29.01
N SER A 442 -15.18 23.94 -28.12
CA SER A 442 -15.48 22.63 -27.52
C SER A 442 -15.92 21.59 -28.56
N GLU A 443 -16.71 21.98 -29.56
CA GLU A 443 -17.14 21.10 -30.65
C GLU A 443 -15.95 20.68 -31.54
N ARG A 444 -15.12 21.65 -31.93
CA ARG A 444 -13.95 21.41 -32.79
C ARG A 444 -12.85 20.60 -32.10
N LEU A 445 -12.74 20.69 -30.77
CA LEU A 445 -11.85 19.85 -29.96
C LEU A 445 -12.19 18.36 -30.04
N GLY A 446 -13.49 18.01 -30.04
CA GLY A 446 -13.93 16.63 -30.22
C GLY A 446 -13.57 16.05 -31.59
N ALA A 447 -13.56 16.89 -32.63
CA ALA A 447 -13.13 16.48 -33.98
C ALA A 447 -11.60 16.35 -34.10
N ALA A 448 -10.83 17.21 -33.43
CA ALA A 448 -9.36 17.25 -33.51
C ALA A 448 -8.67 16.05 -32.84
N LEU A 449 -9.27 15.49 -31.79
CA LEU A 449 -8.74 14.31 -31.08
C LEU A 449 -9.18 12.99 -31.73
N GLY A 450 -10.10 13.02 -32.69
CA GLY A 450 -10.74 11.85 -33.30
C GLY A 450 -11.90 11.29 -32.47
N ARG A 451 -13.00 10.90 -33.13
CA ARG A 451 -14.10 10.14 -32.49
C ARG A 451 -13.57 8.75 -32.15
N ALA A 452 -13.07 8.55 -30.93
CA ALA A 452 -13.09 7.22 -30.35
C ALA A 452 -14.56 6.86 -30.15
N GLU A 453 -14.97 5.65 -30.55
CA GLU A 453 -16.24 5.10 -30.09
C GLU A 453 -16.28 5.31 -28.58
N GLU A 454 -17.32 5.95 -28.08
CA GLU A 454 -17.51 6.15 -26.65
C GLU A 454 -17.79 4.78 -26.04
N ASP A 455 -16.75 3.97 -25.90
CA ASP A 455 -16.72 2.78 -25.07
C ASP A 455 -17.21 3.22 -23.71
N GLY A 456 -18.36 2.68 -23.31
CA GLY A 456 -19.12 2.96 -22.10
C GLY A 456 -18.40 2.58 -20.80
N SER A 457 -17.10 2.84 -20.72
CA SER A 457 -16.24 2.79 -19.55
C SER A 457 -16.46 4.03 -18.66
N SER A 458 -17.67 4.24 -18.19
CA SER A 458 -17.88 5.06 -16.99
C SER A 458 -17.44 4.24 -15.77
N GLY A 459 -16.14 4.22 -15.52
CA GLY A 459 -15.52 3.48 -14.42
C GLY A 459 -14.05 3.83 -14.30
N GLY A 460 -13.79 5.09 -13.99
CA GLY A 460 -12.44 5.59 -13.73
C GLY A 460 -12.55 6.90 -12.97
N SER A 461 -12.92 6.83 -11.70
CA SER A 461 -12.81 7.96 -10.76
C SER A 461 -11.36 8.41 -10.54
N GLN A 462 -10.38 7.77 -11.22
CA GLN A 462 -8.95 8.00 -11.07
C GLN A 462 -8.22 8.07 -12.42
N ILE A 463 -7.50 9.17 -12.65
CA ILE A 463 -6.57 9.36 -13.78
C ILE A 463 -5.19 8.86 -13.36
N GLN A 464 -4.61 7.92 -14.10
CA GLN A 464 -3.24 7.46 -13.85
C GLN A 464 -2.25 8.27 -14.70
N LEU A 465 -1.30 8.96 -14.06
CA LEU A 465 -0.26 9.76 -14.73
C LEU A 465 1.14 9.31 -14.32
N SER A 466 2.03 9.13 -15.30
CA SER A 466 3.48 9.01 -15.04
C SER A 466 4.08 10.41 -14.94
N VAL A 467 4.55 10.77 -13.74
CA VAL A 467 5.20 12.06 -13.49
C VAL A 467 6.68 12.05 -13.91
N LEU A 468 7.30 10.87 -13.98
CA LEU A 468 8.72 10.71 -14.34
C LEU A 468 8.95 10.59 -15.86
N THR A 469 7.99 9.98 -16.56
CA THR A 469 8.02 9.80 -18.03
C THR A 469 6.65 10.13 -18.62
N PRO A 470 6.23 11.41 -18.60
CA PRO A 470 4.97 11.81 -19.20
C PRO A 470 5.06 11.68 -20.73
N GLY A 471 4.50 10.61 -21.29
CA GLY A 471 4.41 10.38 -22.74
C GLY A 471 3.13 10.98 -23.30
N LEU A 472 3.23 11.71 -24.41
CA LEU A 472 2.09 12.21 -25.20
C LEU A 472 2.38 11.97 -26.67
N GLU A 473 1.36 11.56 -27.43
CA GLU A 473 1.42 11.51 -28.89
C GLU A 473 1.61 12.91 -29.47
N GLN A 474 2.14 13.00 -30.70
CA GLN A 474 2.48 14.29 -31.30
C GLN A 474 1.23 15.17 -31.51
N GLN A 475 0.11 14.59 -31.96
CA GLN A 475 -1.15 15.32 -32.13
C GLN A 475 -1.73 15.80 -30.79
N GLU A 476 -1.70 14.96 -29.74
CA GLU A 476 -2.18 15.32 -28.40
C GLU A 476 -1.38 16.48 -27.79
N ARG A 477 -0.05 16.47 -28.00
CA ARG A 477 0.84 17.55 -27.58
C ARG A 477 0.51 18.86 -28.30
N GLU A 478 0.32 18.82 -29.62
CA GLU A 478 -0.01 19.99 -30.43
C GLU A 478 -1.37 20.60 -30.03
N VAL A 479 -2.39 19.76 -29.77
CA VAL A 479 -3.70 20.22 -29.26
C VAL A 479 -3.56 20.87 -27.88
N ALA A 480 -2.85 20.23 -26.95
CA ALA A 480 -2.65 20.75 -25.62
C ALA A 480 -1.90 22.09 -25.62
N ASP A 481 -0.83 22.21 -26.43
CA ASP A 481 -0.07 23.45 -26.56
C ASP A 481 -0.93 24.57 -27.16
N LEU A 482 -1.71 24.30 -28.21
CA LEU A 482 -2.63 25.28 -28.80
C LEU A 482 -3.65 25.81 -27.77
N LEU A 483 -4.21 24.91 -26.96
CA LEU A 483 -5.18 25.30 -25.92
C LEU A 483 -4.55 26.11 -24.80
N LEU A 484 -3.44 25.63 -24.25
CA LEU A 484 -2.73 26.31 -23.16
C LEU A 484 -2.21 27.67 -23.59
N THR A 485 -1.63 27.77 -24.79
CA THR A 485 -1.17 29.04 -25.36
C THR A 485 -2.34 30.00 -25.58
N CYS A 486 -3.47 29.52 -26.11
CA CYS A 486 -4.66 30.35 -26.28
C CYS A 486 -5.20 30.87 -24.94
N PHE A 487 -5.28 30.01 -23.92
CA PHE A 487 -5.70 30.40 -22.57
C PHE A 487 -4.79 31.48 -21.99
N CYS A 488 -3.47 31.26 -22.02
CA CYS A 488 -2.48 32.23 -21.54
C CYS A 488 -2.62 33.58 -22.26
N GLN A 489 -2.77 33.57 -23.58
CA GLN A 489 -2.89 34.80 -24.38
C GLN A 489 -4.19 35.55 -24.09
N ASN A 490 -5.32 34.85 -23.98
CA ASN A 490 -6.61 35.47 -23.66
C ASN A 490 -6.65 36.05 -22.24
N LEU A 491 -5.99 35.39 -21.27
CA LEU A 491 -5.90 35.89 -19.91
C LEU A 491 -5.12 37.21 -19.81
N ILE A 492 -4.00 37.31 -20.53
CA ILE A 492 -3.18 38.53 -20.53
C ILE A 492 -3.95 39.68 -21.17
N VAL A 493 -4.64 39.43 -22.29
CA VAL A 493 -5.52 40.42 -22.94
C VAL A 493 -6.67 40.84 -22.03
N ALA A 494 -7.34 39.91 -21.35
CA ALA A 494 -8.41 40.25 -20.42
C ALA A 494 -7.89 41.07 -19.23
N SER A 495 -6.69 40.74 -18.73
CA SER A 495 -6.06 41.39 -17.58
C SER A 495 -5.53 42.79 -17.87
N SER A 496 -5.33 43.17 -19.14
CA SER A 496 -4.94 44.54 -19.49
C SER A 496 -6.10 45.54 -19.37
N PHE A 497 -7.36 45.07 -19.41
CA PHE A 497 -8.54 45.95 -19.38
C PHE A 497 -9.41 45.76 -18.13
N ALA A 498 -9.46 44.56 -17.55
CA ALA A 498 -10.26 44.25 -16.37
C ALA A 498 -9.47 43.43 -15.34
N SER A 499 -9.73 43.67 -14.04
CA SER A 499 -9.20 42.82 -12.97
C SER A 499 -9.92 41.46 -12.94
N PRO A 500 -9.30 40.38 -12.41
CA PRO A 500 -9.85 39.02 -12.47
C PRO A 500 -11.29 38.84 -11.96
N ASP A 501 -11.71 39.64 -10.97
CA ASP A 501 -13.07 39.71 -10.44
C ASP A 501 -14.11 40.20 -11.49
N ARG A 502 -13.68 40.99 -12.47
CA ARG A 502 -14.53 41.65 -13.49
C ARG A 502 -14.40 41.05 -14.89
N GLN A 503 -13.62 39.98 -15.06
CA GLN A 503 -13.36 39.36 -16.36
C GLN A 503 -14.51 38.46 -16.85
N GLY A 504 -15.51 38.15 -16.01
CA GLY A 504 -16.62 37.28 -16.38
C GLY A 504 -16.26 35.78 -16.45
N PRO A 505 -17.23 34.89 -16.76
CA PRO A 505 -17.09 33.43 -16.62
C PRO A 505 -16.40 32.74 -17.81
N TRP A 506 -15.74 33.46 -18.73
CA TRP A 506 -15.17 32.83 -19.93
C TRP A 506 -14.07 31.81 -19.58
N ALA A 507 -13.23 32.12 -18.59
CA ALA A 507 -12.11 31.28 -18.19
C ALA A 507 -12.60 29.96 -17.59
N SER A 508 -13.59 30.00 -16.68
CA SER A 508 -14.19 28.80 -16.11
C SER A 508 -14.92 27.96 -17.18
N ARG A 509 -15.62 28.59 -18.13
CA ARG A 509 -16.26 27.87 -19.25
C ARG A 509 -15.25 27.18 -20.17
N LEU A 510 -14.13 27.85 -20.47
CA LEU A 510 -13.07 27.27 -21.30
C LEU A 510 -12.36 26.12 -20.58
N VAL A 511 -12.08 26.26 -19.27
CA VAL A 511 -11.53 25.17 -18.43
C VAL A 511 -12.49 23.99 -18.39
N MET A 512 -13.80 24.23 -18.22
CA MET A 512 -14.80 23.16 -18.26
C MET A 512 -14.84 22.42 -19.59
N ALA A 513 -14.61 23.10 -20.72
CA ALA A 513 -14.45 22.46 -22.02
C ALA A 513 -13.16 21.62 -22.12
N MET A 514 -12.10 22.00 -21.38
CA MET A 514 -10.84 21.24 -21.27
C MET A 514 -10.94 20.02 -20.34
N CYS A 515 -11.93 19.98 -19.44
CA CYS A 515 -12.18 18.89 -18.49
C CYS A 515 -12.85 17.64 -19.09
N GLY A 516 -12.97 17.54 -20.43
CA GLY A 516 -13.50 16.35 -21.10
C GLY A 516 -12.67 15.09 -20.78
N ARG A 517 -13.34 13.92 -20.67
CA ARG A 517 -12.73 12.66 -20.19
C ARG A 517 -11.42 12.27 -20.88
N ARG A 518 -11.29 12.58 -22.19
CA ARG A 518 -10.09 12.27 -22.98
C ARG A 518 -9.04 13.39 -22.96
N LEU A 519 -9.48 14.65 -22.86
CA LEU A 519 -8.60 15.82 -22.94
C LEU A 519 -7.94 16.14 -21.59
N LEU A 520 -8.62 15.87 -20.47
CA LEU A 520 -8.11 16.17 -19.14
C LEU A 520 -6.79 15.43 -18.82
N PRO A 521 -6.64 14.10 -19.05
CA PRO A 521 -5.35 13.43 -18.86
C PRO A 521 -4.24 14.01 -19.75
N VAL A 522 -4.56 14.38 -20.99
CA VAL A 522 -3.60 14.98 -21.95
C VAL A 522 -3.12 16.35 -21.44
N VAL A 523 -4.04 17.20 -21.02
CA VAL A 523 -3.74 18.53 -20.45
C VAL A 523 -2.93 18.39 -19.16
N LEU A 524 -3.31 17.50 -18.24
CA LEU A 524 -2.58 17.28 -16.99
C LEU A 524 -1.16 16.71 -17.24
N THR A 525 -1.00 15.82 -18.21
CA THR A 525 0.31 15.29 -18.62
C THR A 525 1.18 16.39 -19.23
N ARG A 526 0.61 17.26 -20.07
CA ARG A 526 1.35 18.39 -20.64
C ARG A 526 1.71 19.43 -19.58
N LEU A 527 0.81 19.73 -18.64
CA LEU A 527 1.11 20.58 -17.48
C LEU A 527 2.19 19.97 -16.59
N CYS A 528 2.23 18.65 -16.42
CA CYS A 528 3.33 17.96 -15.76
C CYS A 528 4.66 18.23 -16.47
N GLN A 529 4.72 18.10 -17.80
CA GLN A 529 5.91 18.42 -18.58
C GLN A 529 6.34 19.89 -18.41
N LEU A 530 5.38 20.82 -18.50
CA LEU A 530 5.63 22.26 -18.43
C LEU A 530 6.10 22.68 -17.04
N LEU A 531 5.41 22.27 -15.97
CA LEU A 531 5.71 22.71 -14.61
C LEU A 531 6.92 22.01 -13.99
N ARG A 532 7.12 20.72 -14.27
CA ARG A 532 8.20 19.93 -13.65
C ARG A 532 9.50 19.95 -14.45
N HIS A 533 9.43 19.89 -15.77
CA HIS A 533 10.63 19.76 -16.62
C HIS A 533 11.00 21.05 -17.35
N GLN A 534 10.02 21.85 -17.77
CA GLN A 534 10.26 23.07 -18.55
C GLN A 534 10.06 24.36 -17.73
N GLY A 535 9.76 24.27 -16.43
CA GLY A 535 9.34 25.39 -15.59
C GLY A 535 10.24 26.62 -15.66
N PRO A 536 11.55 26.49 -15.43
CA PRO A 536 12.50 27.62 -15.51
C PRO A 536 12.53 28.32 -16.88
N SER A 537 12.21 27.61 -17.96
CA SER A 537 12.22 28.14 -19.33
C SER A 537 10.94 28.89 -19.72
N LEU A 538 9.90 28.85 -18.87
CA LEU A 538 8.62 29.50 -19.16
C LEU A 538 8.70 31.03 -19.02
N SER A 539 8.10 31.75 -19.98
CA SER A 539 7.95 33.20 -19.91
C SER A 539 6.99 33.61 -18.79
N ALA A 540 7.12 34.85 -18.29
CA ALA A 540 6.25 35.41 -17.27
C ALA A 540 4.75 35.33 -17.64
N SER A 541 4.41 35.55 -18.92
CA SER A 541 3.04 35.44 -19.42
C SER A 541 2.50 34.01 -19.37
N HIS A 542 3.33 33.00 -19.67
CA HIS A 542 2.95 31.60 -19.52
C HIS A 542 2.78 31.23 -18.04
N VAL A 543 3.64 31.71 -17.14
CA VAL A 543 3.51 31.46 -15.69
C VAL A 543 2.17 32.00 -15.16
N LEU A 544 1.80 33.23 -15.50
CA LEU A 544 0.52 33.83 -15.10
C LEU A 544 -0.68 33.07 -15.66
N GLY A 545 -0.62 32.71 -16.95
CA GLY A 545 -1.67 31.94 -17.63
C GLY A 545 -1.89 30.58 -16.99
N LEU A 546 -0.82 29.83 -16.76
CA LEU A 546 -0.89 28.51 -16.12
C LEU A 546 -1.33 28.60 -14.65
N ALA A 547 -0.88 29.63 -13.91
CA ALA A 547 -1.31 29.85 -12.54
C ALA A 547 -2.82 30.08 -12.43
N ALA A 548 -3.39 30.94 -13.28
CA ALA A 548 -4.83 31.16 -13.32
C ALA A 548 -5.59 29.89 -13.76
N LEU A 549 -5.06 29.13 -14.72
CA LEU A 549 -5.65 27.86 -15.15
C LEU A 549 -5.78 26.87 -13.98
N VAL A 550 -4.73 26.75 -13.15
CA VAL A 550 -4.76 25.89 -11.94
C VAL A 550 -5.85 26.34 -10.95
N VAL A 551 -6.04 27.64 -10.77
CA VAL A 551 -7.11 28.18 -9.90
C VAL A 551 -8.51 27.83 -10.43
N HIS A 552 -8.74 27.92 -11.75
CA HIS A 552 -10.02 27.55 -12.36
C HIS A 552 -10.25 26.03 -12.38
N LEU A 553 -9.19 25.23 -12.50
CA LEU A 553 -9.27 23.77 -12.33
C LEU A 553 -9.63 23.41 -10.87
N ALA A 554 -9.04 24.09 -9.89
CA ALA A 554 -9.35 23.88 -8.48
C ALA A 554 -10.80 24.26 -8.12
N GLU A 555 -11.37 25.30 -8.74
CA GLU A 555 -12.79 25.65 -8.62
C GLU A 555 -13.71 24.51 -9.09
N SER A 556 -13.26 23.70 -10.04
CA SER A 556 -14.03 22.60 -10.65
C SER A 556 -13.84 21.26 -9.91
N ARG A 557 -13.41 21.27 -8.65
CA ARG A 557 -13.05 20.07 -7.86
C ARG A 557 -14.14 18.99 -7.83
N SER A 558 -15.42 19.36 -7.79
CA SER A 558 -16.54 18.41 -7.75
C SER A 558 -16.72 17.60 -9.04
N VAL A 559 -16.17 18.07 -10.16
CA VAL A 559 -16.29 17.45 -11.48
C VAL A 559 -15.02 16.66 -11.86
N LEU A 560 -13.89 16.96 -11.22
CA LEU A 560 -12.59 16.38 -11.56
C LEU A 560 -12.35 15.05 -10.81
N PRO A 561 -11.91 13.99 -11.51
CA PRO A 561 -11.47 12.74 -10.88
C PRO A 561 -10.17 12.93 -10.10
N GLU A 562 -9.88 12.01 -9.19
CA GLU A 562 -8.60 11.96 -8.48
C GLU A 562 -7.46 11.56 -9.43
N VAL A 563 -6.24 11.98 -9.15
CA VAL A 563 -5.04 11.68 -9.94
C VAL A 563 -4.15 10.72 -9.17
N ARG A 564 -3.90 9.54 -9.73
CA ARG A 564 -2.89 8.60 -9.24
C ARG A 564 -1.58 8.83 -9.98
N VAL A 565 -0.59 9.31 -9.23
CA VAL A 565 0.80 9.38 -9.70
C VAL A 565 1.38 7.97 -9.68
N GLY A 566 1.99 7.52 -10.78
CA GLY A 566 2.53 6.17 -10.93
C GLY A 566 3.38 5.67 -9.74
N LEU A 567 3.41 4.33 -9.57
CA LEU A 567 4.03 3.65 -8.44
C LEU A 567 5.47 4.13 -8.17
N PRO A 568 5.89 4.15 -6.88
CA PRO A 568 5.16 3.88 -5.64
C PRO A 568 4.71 5.21 -4.99
N ALA A 569 3.47 5.63 -5.24
CA ALA A 569 2.79 6.72 -4.52
C ALA A 569 1.64 6.12 -3.68
N PRO A 570 1.12 6.82 -2.65
CA PRO A 570 0.20 6.23 -1.66
C PRO A 570 -1.06 5.63 -2.30
N ALA A 571 -1.71 4.69 -1.60
CA ALA A 571 -2.92 4.00 -2.05
C ALA A 571 -4.10 4.93 -2.40
N GLU A 572 -4.04 6.19 -1.94
CA GLU A 572 -5.04 7.25 -2.11
C GLU A 572 -4.73 8.11 -3.33
N GLY A 573 -5.76 8.45 -4.11
CA GLY A 573 -5.63 9.38 -5.23
C GLY A 573 -5.40 10.81 -4.74
N LEU A 574 -4.61 11.59 -5.47
CA LEU A 574 -4.40 13.02 -5.16
C LEU A 574 -5.51 13.85 -5.81
N SER A 575 -5.97 14.90 -5.15
CA SER A 575 -6.77 15.91 -5.86
C SER A 575 -5.92 16.59 -6.95
N VAL A 576 -6.55 17.14 -7.99
CA VAL A 576 -5.84 17.88 -9.05
C VAL A 576 -5.02 19.06 -8.48
N ALA A 577 -5.50 19.71 -7.43
CA ALA A 577 -4.78 20.78 -6.74
C ALA A 577 -3.52 20.29 -6.00
N GLU A 578 -3.60 19.14 -5.31
CA GLU A 578 -2.45 18.50 -4.67
C GLU A 578 -1.46 17.93 -5.69
N PHE A 579 -1.95 17.43 -6.83
CA PHE A 579 -1.13 17.00 -7.94
C PHE A 579 -0.23 18.14 -8.44
N PHE A 580 -0.78 19.33 -8.72
CA PHE A 580 0.04 20.49 -9.12
C PHE A 580 1.05 20.88 -8.05
N SER A 581 0.64 20.81 -6.78
CA SER A 581 1.54 21.05 -5.65
C SER A 581 2.70 20.05 -5.65
N SER A 582 2.46 18.79 -6.01
CA SER A 582 3.49 17.73 -6.07
C SER A 582 4.49 17.89 -7.22
N LEU A 583 4.13 18.63 -8.28
CA LEU A 583 4.99 18.87 -9.45
C LEU A 583 6.08 19.90 -9.19
N LEU A 584 5.81 20.88 -8.33
CA LEU A 584 6.77 21.91 -7.96
C LEU A 584 7.81 21.33 -7.00
N THR A 585 9.09 21.39 -7.34
CA THR A 585 10.19 20.86 -6.50
C THR A 585 11.19 21.95 -6.14
N PHE A 586 11.94 21.75 -5.05
CA PHE A 586 12.98 22.69 -4.59
C PHE A 586 14.42 22.25 -4.88
N ARG A 587 14.61 21.36 -5.86
CA ARG A 587 15.91 20.70 -6.06
C ARG A 587 17.04 21.65 -6.42
N THR A 588 16.78 22.61 -7.31
CA THR A 588 17.77 23.56 -7.83
C THR A 588 17.30 25.01 -7.66
N SER A 589 18.24 25.95 -7.71
CA SER A 589 18.00 27.41 -7.68
C SER A 589 16.96 27.85 -8.72
N GLU A 590 17.04 27.32 -9.94
CA GLU A 590 16.07 27.64 -11.00
C GLU A 590 14.65 27.15 -10.66
N THR A 591 14.54 25.95 -10.09
CA THR A 591 13.24 25.38 -9.70
C THR A 591 12.64 26.07 -8.47
N SER A 592 13.46 26.54 -7.52
CA SER A 592 12.99 27.29 -6.35
C SER A 592 12.49 28.69 -6.75
N LEU A 593 13.22 29.40 -7.63
CA LEU A 593 12.78 30.69 -8.19
C LEU A 593 11.53 30.54 -9.06
N PHE A 594 11.43 29.47 -9.86
CA PHE A 594 10.21 29.17 -10.60
C PHE A 594 9.03 28.90 -9.66
N CYS A 595 9.23 28.12 -8.60
CA CYS A 595 8.20 27.85 -7.60
C CYS A 595 7.74 29.12 -6.89
N LEU A 596 8.66 30.05 -6.57
CA LEU A 596 8.32 31.38 -6.04
C LEU A 596 7.38 32.12 -7.01
N LYS A 597 7.81 32.30 -8.27
CA LYS A 597 7.03 33.00 -9.32
C LYS A 597 5.64 32.40 -9.48
N PHE A 598 5.56 31.06 -9.60
CA PHE A 598 4.31 30.35 -9.80
C PHE A 598 3.38 30.47 -8.59
N CYS A 599 3.88 30.29 -7.37
CA CYS A 599 3.06 30.43 -6.16
C CYS A 599 2.57 31.87 -5.97
N THR A 600 3.43 32.87 -6.17
CA THR A 600 3.05 34.29 -6.13
C THR A 600 1.92 34.58 -7.13
N ALA A 601 2.01 34.06 -8.35
CA ALA A 601 0.97 34.23 -9.37
C ALA A 601 -0.37 33.57 -8.96
N VAL A 602 -0.35 32.32 -8.49
CA VAL A 602 -1.56 31.58 -8.07
C VAL A 602 -2.28 32.28 -6.93
N ILE A 603 -1.54 32.67 -5.88
CA ILE A 603 -2.10 33.31 -4.70
C ILE A 603 -2.62 34.71 -5.07
N SER A 604 -1.85 35.50 -5.81
CA SER A 604 -2.28 36.84 -6.26
C SER A 604 -3.54 36.78 -7.12
N TYR A 605 -3.63 35.83 -8.05
CA TYR A 605 -4.84 35.65 -8.87
C TYR A 605 -6.06 35.29 -8.03
N SER A 606 -5.88 34.37 -7.07
CA SER A 606 -6.97 33.88 -6.20
C SER A 606 -7.51 34.99 -5.30
N LEU A 607 -6.62 35.77 -4.69
CA LEU A 607 -7.00 36.91 -3.84
C LEU A 607 -7.72 38.00 -4.65
N CYS A 608 -7.33 38.24 -5.91
CA CYS A 608 -8.06 39.15 -6.79
C CYS A 608 -9.46 38.64 -7.13
N LYS A 609 -9.55 37.40 -7.64
CA LYS A 609 -10.79 36.84 -8.20
C LYS A 609 -11.88 36.67 -7.15
N TYR A 610 -11.51 36.24 -5.94
CA TYR A 610 -12.45 35.97 -4.86
C TYR A 610 -12.45 37.05 -3.78
N SER A 611 -11.99 38.27 -4.11
CA SER A 611 -11.93 39.42 -3.19
C SER A 611 -13.28 39.77 -2.53
N SER A 612 -14.40 39.42 -3.16
CA SER A 612 -15.77 39.68 -2.69
C SER A 612 -16.49 38.46 -2.09
N LEU A 613 -15.88 37.25 -2.14
CA LEU A 613 -16.50 36.01 -1.66
C LEU A 613 -16.07 35.63 -0.23
N SER A 614 -16.84 34.75 0.41
CA SER A 614 -16.55 34.21 1.74
C SER A 614 -15.19 33.51 1.82
N ARG A 615 -14.52 33.62 2.97
CA ARG A 615 -13.21 33.00 3.25
C ARG A 615 -13.20 31.49 3.00
N ASP A 616 -14.29 30.81 3.32
CA ASP A 616 -14.42 29.36 3.11
C ASP A 616 -14.27 28.96 1.63
N THR A 617 -14.75 29.80 0.71
CA THR A 617 -14.63 29.57 -0.74
C THR A 617 -13.18 29.73 -1.20
N LEU A 618 -12.47 30.73 -0.66
CA LEU A 618 -11.04 30.93 -0.89
C LEU A 618 -10.21 29.75 -0.39
N CYS A 619 -10.49 29.25 0.82
CA CYS A 619 -9.82 28.10 1.40
C CYS A 619 -10.05 26.82 0.58
N SER A 620 -11.25 26.64 0.02
CA SER A 620 -11.57 25.46 -0.81
C SER A 620 -10.85 25.42 -2.17
N CYS A 621 -10.51 26.58 -2.73
CA CYS A 621 -9.88 26.72 -4.05
C CYS A 621 -8.34 26.75 -4.00
N LEU A 622 -7.75 27.16 -2.87
CA LEU A 622 -6.30 27.24 -2.70
C LEU A 622 -5.76 25.93 -2.11
N SER A 623 -4.80 25.31 -2.80
CA SER A 623 -4.10 24.15 -2.24
C SER A 623 -3.29 24.55 -1.01
N PRO A 624 -3.52 23.93 0.16
CA PRO A 624 -2.71 24.18 1.35
C PRO A 624 -1.22 23.91 1.12
N ALA A 625 -0.89 22.90 0.31
CA ALA A 625 0.49 22.57 -0.02
C ALA A 625 1.20 23.69 -0.81
N LEU A 626 0.52 24.39 -1.72
CA LEU A 626 1.10 25.54 -2.44
C LEU A 626 1.39 26.71 -1.51
N VAL A 627 0.47 27.02 -0.59
CA VAL A 627 0.64 28.12 0.37
C VAL A 627 1.78 27.82 1.35
N LYS A 628 1.93 26.57 1.80
CA LYS A 628 3.07 26.13 2.63
C LYS A 628 4.40 26.23 1.87
N LYS A 629 4.41 25.87 0.57
CA LYS A 629 5.56 26.03 -0.31
C LYS A 629 5.95 27.50 -0.49
N PHE A 630 4.98 28.38 -0.67
CA PHE A 630 5.22 29.82 -0.72
C PHE A 630 5.84 30.36 0.57
N GLN A 631 5.25 30.03 1.73
CA GLN A 631 5.79 30.38 3.06
C GLN A 631 7.25 29.92 3.21
N PHE A 632 7.55 28.67 2.85
CA PHE A 632 8.89 28.12 2.91
C PHE A 632 9.90 28.92 2.08
N ILE A 633 9.59 29.19 0.81
CA ILE A 633 10.52 29.89 -0.10
C ILE A 633 10.72 31.34 0.33
N ILE A 634 9.64 32.03 0.72
CA ILE A 634 9.71 33.44 1.13
C ILE A 634 10.60 33.60 2.35
N LEU A 635 10.37 32.79 3.39
CA LEU A 635 11.19 32.82 4.60
C LEU A 635 12.63 32.38 4.33
N ARG A 636 12.86 31.51 3.34
CA ARG A 636 14.20 31.06 2.95
C ARG A 636 15.00 32.13 2.21
N LEU A 637 14.42 32.71 1.15
CA LEU A 637 15.13 33.61 0.24
C LEU A 637 15.23 35.04 0.75
N PHE A 638 14.24 35.51 1.52
CA PHE A 638 14.14 36.92 1.90
C PHE A 638 14.25 37.07 3.43
N PRO A 639 15.37 37.60 3.94
CA PRO A 639 15.49 37.90 5.37
C PRO A 639 14.47 38.94 5.83
N GLU A 640 14.05 39.87 4.98
CA GLU A 640 13.06 40.90 5.27
C GLU A 640 11.67 40.33 5.63
N ALA A 641 11.40 39.09 5.20
CA ALA A 641 10.16 38.39 5.54
C ALA A 641 10.17 37.81 6.96
N ARG A 642 11.33 37.72 7.61
CA ARG A 642 11.55 37.17 8.96
C ARG A 642 11.39 38.22 10.06
N ASP A 643 11.54 39.49 9.72
CA ASP A 643 11.35 40.61 10.63
C ASP A 643 9.88 40.73 11.08
N PRO A 644 9.61 41.33 12.27
CA PRO A 644 8.25 41.55 12.75
C PRO A 644 7.43 42.32 11.71
N LEU A 645 6.35 41.69 11.22
CA LEU A 645 5.51 42.23 10.16
C LEU A 645 4.88 43.57 10.57
N CYS A 646 5.18 44.64 9.82
CA CYS A 646 4.31 45.81 9.73
C CYS A 646 3.39 45.62 8.52
N PRO A 647 2.08 45.35 8.71
CA PRO A 647 1.14 45.20 7.61
C PRO A 647 1.08 46.50 6.81
N GLU A 648 1.35 46.45 5.52
CA GLU A 648 1.16 47.59 4.62
C GLU A 648 -0.29 47.54 4.08
N ASP A 649 -1.09 48.58 4.34
CA ASP A 649 -2.43 48.75 3.77
C ASP A 649 -2.32 49.20 2.30
N THR A 650 -1.81 48.33 1.43
CA THR A 650 -1.92 48.54 -0.01
C THR A 650 -3.30 48.07 -0.49
N ALA A 651 -4.10 49.01 -1.00
CA ALA A 651 -5.51 48.81 -1.33
C ALA A 651 -5.76 47.89 -2.55
N ASP A 652 -4.75 47.61 -3.39
CA ASP A 652 -4.89 46.80 -4.61
C ASP A 652 -4.02 45.53 -4.55
N PRO A 653 -4.59 44.34 -4.86
CA PRO A 653 -3.82 43.10 -4.93
C PRO A 653 -2.79 43.13 -6.09
N PRO A 654 -1.63 42.46 -5.94
CA PRO A 654 -0.46 42.64 -6.81
C PRO A 654 -0.59 42.10 -8.26
N TRP A 655 -1.78 41.71 -8.71
CA TRP A 655 -1.98 41.09 -10.02
C TRP A 655 -1.72 42.02 -11.22
N ARG A 656 -2.13 43.29 -11.16
CA ARG A 656 -1.91 44.25 -12.27
C ARG A 656 -0.42 44.54 -12.52
N PRO A 657 0.41 44.76 -11.48
CA PRO A 657 1.86 44.86 -11.63
C PRO A 657 2.48 43.62 -12.29
N LEU A 658 2.03 42.42 -11.92
CA LEU A 658 2.57 41.15 -12.43
C LEU A 658 2.30 40.94 -13.93
N CYS A 659 1.20 41.46 -14.46
CA CYS A 659 0.86 41.35 -15.89
C CYS A 659 1.79 42.16 -16.81
N ARG A 660 2.72 42.96 -16.26
CA ARG A 660 3.69 43.73 -17.04
C ARG A 660 4.91 42.89 -17.41
N PRO A 661 5.47 43.01 -18.63
CA PRO A 661 6.64 42.23 -19.07
C PRO A 661 7.90 42.40 -18.20
N SER A 662 8.04 43.55 -17.53
CA SER A 662 9.17 43.92 -16.67
C SER A 662 8.90 43.71 -15.17
N ALA A 663 7.95 42.85 -14.80
CA ALA A 663 7.56 42.67 -13.40
C ALA A 663 8.71 42.08 -12.57
N ASP A 664 9.03 42.76 -11.47
CA ASP A 664 9.92 42.22 -10.44
C ASP A 664 9.13 41.24 -9.56
N TRP A 665 9.35 39.95 -9.82
CA TRP A 665 8.69 38.86 -9.12
C TRP A 665 9.10 38.74 -7.65
N GLN A 666 10.30 39.17 -7.29
CA GLN A 666 10.78 39.11 -5.92
C GLN A 666 10.06 40.16 -5.07
N GLN A 667 10.01 41.41 -5.57
CA GLN A 667 9.27 42.48 -4.92
C GLN A 667 7.77 42.17 -4.85
N ALA A 668 7.17 41.63 -5.92
CA ALA A 668 5.76 41.27 -5.91
C ALA A 668 5.44 40.18 -4.86
N ALA A 669 6.36 39.24 -4.65
CA ALA A 669 6.19 38.18 -3.65
C ALA A 669 6.31 38.74 -2.21
N LEU A 670 7.21 39.70 -1.98
CA LEU A 670 7.31 40.43 -0.70
C LEU A 670 6.09 41.31 -0.42
N CYS A 671 5.57 42.02 -1.42
CA CYS A 671 4.32 42.78 -1.30
C CYS A 671 3.14 41.86 -0.94
N LEU A 672 3.06 40.69 -1.57
CA LEU A 672 2.05 39.68 -1.24
C LEU A 672 2.22 39.16 0.20
N TRP A 673 3.45 38.90 0.64
CA TRP A 673 3.74 38.47 2.02
C TRP A 673 3.25 39.49 3.05
N LYS A 674 3.46 40.78 2.82
CA LYS A 674 3.03 41.85 3.74
C LYS A 674 1.53 42.14 3.70
N GLN A 675 0.79 41.60 2.73
CA GLN A 675 -0.62 41.90 2.53
C GLN A 675 -1.49 41.35 3.68
N ARG A 676 -2.35 42.21 4.25
CA ARG A 676 -3.21 41.85 5.39
C ARG A 676 -4.14 40.67 5.13
N THR A 677 -4.79 40.63 3.96
CA THR A 677 -5.71 39.55 3.58
C THR A 677 -5.02 38.18 3.54
N PHE A 678 -3.78 38.15 3.06
CA PHE A 678 -2.97 36.95 3.04
C PHE A 678 -2.51 36.56 4.45
N GLN A 679 -2.07 37.51 5.28
CA GLN A 679 -1.71 37.24 6.68
C GLN A 679 -2.88 36.74 7.54
N GLU A 680 -4.11 37.19 7.26
CA GLU A 680 -5.30 36.65 7.91
C GLU A 680 -5.60 35.22 7.46
N LEU A 681 -5.37 34.87 6.19
CA LEU A 681 -5.50 33.50 5.67
C LEU A 681 -4.52 32.52 6.35
N LEU A 682 -3.30 32.98 6.65
CA LEU A 682 -2.27 32.15 7.30
C LEU A 682 -2.60 31.76 8.76
N LYS A 683 -3.63 32.34 9.38
CA LYS A 683 -4.09 31.96 10.73
C LYS A 683 -4.93 30.69 10.74
N GLU A 684 -5.42 30.26 9.58
CA GLU A 684 -6.19 29.02 9.46
C GLU A 684 -5.28 27.80 9.60
N LYS A 685 -5.78 26.78 10.32
CA LYS A 685 -4.99 25.59 10.67
C LYS A 685 -4.42 24.84 9.46
N GLU A 686 -5.14 24.82 8.35
CA GLU A 686 -4.76 24.09 7.13
C GLU A 686 -3.52 24.68 6.46
N PHE A 687 -3.32 26.00 6.58
CA PHE A 687 -2.21 26.72 5.93
C PHE A 687 -0.96 26.85 6.80
N HIS A 688 -1.00 26.45 8.08
CA HIS A 688 0.18 26.50 8.94
C HIS A 688 1.33 25.64 8.38
N LEU A 689 2.46 26.28 8.07
CA LEU A 689 3.71 25.57 7.83
C LEU A 689 4.18 24.97 9.16
N THR A 690 4.13 23.64 9.27
CA THR A 690 4.59 22.92 10.47
C THR A 690 6.09 22.63 10.38
N TYR A 691 6.73 22.36 11.53
CA TYR A 691 8.13 21.95 11.57
C TYR A 691 8.41 20.71 10.71
N ARG A 692 7.47 19.75 10.72
CA ARG A 692 7.52 18.54 9.89
C ARG A 692 7.42 18.84 8.39
N ASP A 693 6.56 19.79 8.00
CA ASP A 693 6.42 20.22 6.62
C ASP A 693 7.69 20.94 6.13
N TRP A 694 8.24 21.85 6.94
CA TRP A 694 9.49 22.55 6.65
C TRP A 694 10.65 21.57 6.42
N LEU A 695 10.86 20.61 7.34
CA LEU A 695 11.91 19.59 7.20
C LEU A 695 11.79 18.79 5.90
N ARG A 696 10.56 18.42 5.50
CA ARG A 696 10.33 17.67 4.26
C ARG A 696 10.71 18.48 3.02
N LEU A 697 10.41 19.78 3.00
CA LEU A 697 10.76 20.67 1.89
C LEU A 697 12.26 20.94 1.84
N GLU A 698 12.91 21.14 3.00
CA GLU A 698 14.35 21.39 3.11
C GLU A 698 15.20 20.18 2.67
N LEU A 699 14.73 18.95 2.92
CA LEU A 699 15.40 17.72 2.52
C LEU A 699 15.37 17.47 1.00
N GLU A 700 14.43 18.08 0.26
CA GLU A 700 14.34 17.96 -1.20
C GLU A 700 15.40 18.79 -1.95
N ILE A 701 16.04 19.75 -1.28
CA ILE A 701 17.04 20.65 -1.86
C ILE A 701 18.36 19.92 -2.10
N GLN A 702 18.98 20.16 -3.25
CA GLN A 702 20.35 19.73 -3.51
C GLN A 702 21.33 20.85 -3.15
N PRO A 703 22.14 20.68 -2.09
CA PRO A 703 23.12 21.67 -1.65
C PRO A 703 24.00 22.24 -2.76
N GLU A 704 24.35 21.40 -3.75
CA GLU A 704 25.31 21.73 -4.79
C GLU A 704 24.77 22.70 -5.86
N VAL A 705 23.45 22.79 -6.00
CA VAL A 705 22.77 23.60 -7.04
C VAL A 705 21.74 24.54 -6.41
N ASP A 706 21.90 24.85 -5.13
CA ASP A 706 21.00 25.73 -4.37
C ASP A 706 21.20 27.21 -4.74
N CYS A 707 20.22 28.02 -4.36
CA CYS A 707 20.23 29.47 -4.46
C CYS A 707 21.04 30.16 -3.35
N LEU A 708 21.14 29.54 -2.17
CA LEU A 708 21.89 30.05 -1.02
C LEU A 708 23.29 29.43 -0.96
N SER A 709 24.27 30.22 -0.53
CA SER A 709 25.59 29.73 -0.15
C SER A 709 25.51 28.83 1.09
N ASP A 710 26.54 28.01 1.34
CA ASP A 710 26.55 27.09 2.48
C ASP A 710 26.42 27.83 3.83
N THR A 711 26.98 29.05 3.95
CA THR A 711 26.84 29.89 5.16
C THR A 711 25.43 30.43 5.33
N GLU A 712 24.84 31.00 4.27
CA GLU A 712 23.47 31.54 4.32
C GLU A 712 22.45 30.42 4.58
N ARG A 713 22.70 29.22 4.04
CA ARG A 713 21.87 28.05 4.29
C ARG A 713 21.98 27.59 5.74
N TRP A 714 23.19 27.56 6.30
CA TRP A 714 23.40 27.26 7.72
C TRP A 714 22.64 28.28 8.58
N ASP A 715 22.80 29.58 8.33
CA ASP A 715 22.13 30.66 9.08
C ASP A 715 20.60 30.53 9.00
N PHE A 716 20.05 30.27 7.82
CA PHE A 716 18.61 30.04 7.65
C PHE A 716 18.11 28.83 8.45
N GLN A 717 18.83 27.71 8.41
CA GLN A 717 18.45 26.51 9.15
C GLN A 717 18.52 26.73 10.67
N GLN A 718 19.52 27.46 11.16
CA GLN A 718 19.62 27.84 12.57
C GLN A 718 18.44 28.70 12.99
N TRP A 719 18.13 29.77 12.24
CA TRP A 719 16.97 30.62 12.49
C TRP A 719 15.67 29.81 12.48
N ALA A 720 15.45 28.99 11.46
CA ALA A 720 14.22 28.22 11.30
C ALA A 720 14.02 27.24 12.47
N ILE A 721 15.06 26.52 12.88
CA ILE A 721 14.98 25.55 13.96
C ILE A 721 14.87 26.26 15.31
N HIS A 722 15.85 27.10 15.66
CA HIS A 722 16.01 27.60 17.03
C HIS A 722 15.18 28.85 17.34
N GLU A 723 14.95 29.73 16.37
CA GLU A 723 14.24 30.99 16.58
C GLU A 723 12.77 30.92 16.15
N TYR A 724 12.44 30.11 15.14
CA TYR A 724 11.08 30.02 14.61
C TYR A 724 10.28 28.80 15.11
N PHE A 725 10.71 27.56 14.83
CA PHE A 725 9.90 26.36 15.09
C PHE A 725 10.01 25.81 16.52
N LEU A 726 11.19 25.86 17.12
CA LEU A 726 11.41 25.37 18.48
C LEU A 726 10.55 26.12 19.50
N PRO A 727 10.55 27.48 19.59
CA PRO A 727 9.76 28.20 20.59
C PRO A 727 8.25 28.26 20.29
N LYS A 728 7.83 27.95 19.06
CA LYS A 728 6.43 28.04 18.62
C LYS A 728 5.58 26.90 19.23
N PRO A 729 4.31 27.14 19.59
CA PRO A 729 3.49 26.11 20.20
C PRO A 729 3.11 24.99 19.23
N SER A 730 2.94 23.76 19.73
CA SER A 730 2.58 22.58 18.93
C SER A 730 1.26 22.77 18.16
N ALA A 731 0.28 23.47 18.75
CA ALA A 731 -0.99 23.80 18.10
C ALA A 731 -0.82 24.70 16.85
N ALA A 732 0.26 25.47 16.77
CA ALA A 732 0.64 26.29 15.62
C ALA A 732 1.74 25.64 14.76
N GLY A 733 2.00 24.34 14.95
CA GLY A 733 2.95 23.56 14.18
C GLY A 733 4.42 23.62 14.65
N GLY A 734 4.68 24.13 15.85
CA GLY A 734 6.02 24.16 16.47
C GLY A 734 6.30 23.02 17.45
N CYS A 735 7.25 23.21 18.37
CA CYS A 735 7.73 22.17 19.31
C CYS A 735 7.61 22.55 20.82
N ASP A 736 6.87 23.60 21.19
CA ASP A 736 6.66 24.04 22.58
C ASP A 736 7.95 24.33 23.39
N GLY A 737 9.06 24.61 22.71
CA GLY A 737 10.39 24.78 23.32
C GLY A 737 11.10 23.49 23.69
N ASP A 738 10.53 22.31 23.37
CA ASP A 738 11.13 21.01 23.69
C ASP A 738 12.04 20.52 22.55
N LEU A 739 13.35 20.54 22.83
CA LEU A 739 14.38 20.08 21.91
C LEU A 739 14.30 18.57 21.64
N GLN A 740 13.80 17.76 22.58
CA GLN A 740 13.62 16.32 22.38
C GLN A 740 12.52 16.03 21.37
N VAL A 741 11.41 16.78 21.43
CA VAL A 741 10.31 16.69 20.45
C VAL A 741 10.79 17.09 19.07
N ALA A 742 11.54 18.20 18.96
CA ALA A 742 12.13 18.64 17.69
C ALA A 742 13.04 17.56 17.08
N CYS A 743 13.97 17.00 17.87
CA CYS A 743 14.83 15.90 17.41
C CYS A 743 14.03 14.65 16.99
N ALA A 744 12.97 14.29 17.73
CA ALA A 744 12.12 13.15 17.39
C ALA A 744 11.39 13.34 16.06
N VAL A 745 10.82 14.53 15.83
CA VAL A 745 10.16 14.86 14.55
C VAL A 745 11.15 14.84 13.39
N LEU A 746 12.37 15.35 13.58
CA LEU A 746 13.43 15.34 12.57
C LEU A 746 13.83 13.90 12.20
N VAL A 747 14.03 13.03 13.19
CA VAL A 747 14.31 11.59 12.96
C VAL A 747 13.17 10.93 12.18
N ASP A 748 11.91 11.17 12.56
CA ASP A 748 10.75 10.63 11.85
C ASP A 748 10.72 11.06 10.38
N VAL A 749 10.99 12.35 10.10
CA VAL A 749 11.03 12.87 8.72
C VAL A 749 12.17 12.26 7.92
N LEU A 750 13.37 12.10 8.50
CA LEU A 750 14.50 11.47 7.83
C LEU A 750 14.18 10.02 7.44
N ILE A 751 13.53 9.27 8.33
CA ILE A 751 13.11 7.90 8.07
C ILE A 751 12.09 7.86 6.94
N ASP A 752 11.05 8.70 6.99
CA ASP A 752 10.01 8.77 5.96
C ASP A 752 10.56 9.18 4.60
N PHE A 753 11.49 10.15 4.56
CA PHE A 753 12.10 10.64 3.33
C PHE A 753 12.89 9.53 2.63
N ARG A 754 13.70 8.76 3.38
CA ARG A 754 14.50 7.65 2.86
C ARG A 754 13.65 6.46 2.41
N GLN A 755 12.46 6.28 2.97
CA GLN A 755 11.50 5.28 2.51
C GLN A 755 10.73 5.73 1.27
N SER A 756 10.52 7.03 1.11
CA SER A 756 9.77 7.57 -0.01
C SER A 756 10.44 7.19 -1.32
N SER A 757 9.62 6.73 -2.26
CA SER A 757 10.01 6.27 -3.58
C SER A 757 10.78 7.28 -4.44
N ARG A 758 10.75 8.56 -4.05
CA ARG A 758 11.48 9.66 -4.67
C ARG A 758 13.02 9.47 -4.63
N SER A 759 13.51 8.55 -3.81
CA SER A 759 14.93 8.18 -3.65
C SER A 759 15.44 7.10 -4.62
N TYR A 760 14.58 6.41 -5.40
CA TYR A 760 14.96 5.15 -6.07
C TYR A 760 15.56 5.28 -7.47
N ASN A 761 15.80 6.48 -8.00
CA ASN A 761 16.37 6.65 -9.34
C ASN A 761 17.91 6.66 -9.38
N TYR A 762 18.60 6.05 -8.42
CA TYR A 762 20.06 5.96 -8.44
C TYR A 762 20.55 4.54 -8.16
N SER A 763 21.11 3.94 -9.22
CA SER A 763 22.10 2.86 -9.23
C SER A 763 21.84 1.66 -8.32
N GLU A 764 21.39 0.56 -8.93
CA GLU A 764 21.55 -0.81 -8.43
C GLU A 764 23.03 -1.16 -8.30
N ASN A 765 23.68 -0.68 -7.24
CA ASN A 765 24.84 -1.37 -6.68
C ASN A 765 24.47 -1.73 -5.24
N SER A 766 23.90 -2.93 -5.11
CA SER A 766 23.76 -3.65 -3.86
C SER A 766 25.15 -3.95 -3.30
N ASP A 767 25.65 -3.06 -2.45
CA ASP A 767 26.47 -3.40 -1.28
C ASP A 767 26.80 -2.14 -0.45
N LEU A 768 26.13 -2.02 0.70
CA LEU A 768 26.56 -1.26 1.89
C LEU A 768 26.90 0.23 1.81
N VAL A 769 26.69 0.90 0.69
CA VAL A 769 26.92 2.35 0.62
C VAL A 769 25.59 3.09 0.61
N LEU A 770 25.03 3.27 1.80
CA LEU A 770 23.97 4.24 2.12
C LEU A 770 24.43 5.71 1.90
N SER A 771 25.57 5.94 1.22
CA SER A 771 26.12 7.26 0.90
C SER A 771 25.54 7.88 -0.38
N GLY A 772 24.76 7.13 -1.16
CA GLY A 772 24.26 7.55 -2.46
C GLY A 772 22.94 8.33 -2.48
N CYS A 773 22.42 8.87 -1.36
CA CYS A 773 21.22 9.72 -1.43
C CYS A 773 21.59 11.22 -1.51
N PRO A 774 21.16 11.93 -2.56
CA PRO A 774 21.38 13.37 -2.77
C PRO A 774 20.28 14.19 -2.08
N GLY A 775 19.96 13.89 -0.82
CA GLY A 775 19.14 14.77 0.01
C GLY A 775 20.03 15.77 0.74
N ASN A 776 19.46 16.89 1.20
CA ASN A 776 20.20 17.92 1.93
C ASN A 776 20.86 17.33 3.21
N ARG A 777 22.18 17.11 3.14
CA ARG A 777 22.96 16.50 4.24
C ARG A 777 23.05 17.41 5.46
N ASP A 778 22.83 18.71 5.27
CA ASP A 778 22.92 19.72 6.33
C ASP A 778 21.85 19.50 7.40
N ILE A 779 20.67 18.99 7.05
CA ILE A 779 19.63 18.67 8.05
C ILE A 779 20.08 17.57 9.01
N PHE A 780 20.87 16.61 8.53
CA PHE A 780 21.45 15.61 9.42
C PHE A 780 22.52 16.21 10.33
N SER A 781 23.30 17.20 9.87
CA SER A 781 24.25 17.90 10.74
C SER A 781 23.55 18.78 11.78
N ARG A 782 22.39 19.39 11.47
CA ARG A 782 21.54 20.04 12.49
C ARG A 782 21.08 19.07 13.56
N LEU A 783 20.70 17.85 13.19
CA LEU A 783 20.38 16.81 14.18
C LEU A 783 21.59 16.49 15.07
N GLN A 784 22.80 16.42 14.51
CA GLN A 784 24.03 16.22 15.30
C GLN A 784 24.27 17.37 16.28
N GLU A 785 24.07 18.62 15.86
CA GLU A 785 24.20 19.82 16.69
C GLU A 785 23.17 19.84 17.84
N MET A 786 21.90 19.58 17.51
CA MET A 786 20.81 19.51 18.50
C MET A 786 21.02 18.37 19.49
N ALA A 787 21.47 17.20 19.03
CA ALA A 787 21.80 16.07 19.89
C ALA A 787 22.99 16.40 20.82
N ALA A 788 24.03 17.05 20.32
CA ALA A 788 25.13 17.52 21.15
C ALA A 788 24.68 18.58 22.18
N GLY A 789 23.70 19.42 21.83
CA GLY A 789 23.04 20.37 22.73
C GLY A 789 22.25 19.68 23.85
N LEU A 790 21.47 18.65 23.52
CA LEU A 790 20.76 17.80 24.51
C LEU A 790 21.72 17.12 25.46
N GLU A 791 22.87 16.68 24.97
CA GLU A 791 23.92 16.15 25.83
C GLU A 791 24.46 17.25 26.75
N ARG A 792 24.88 18.42 26.25
CA ARG A 792 25.53 19.48 27.04
C ARG A 792 24.61 20.29 27.97
N GLY A 793 23.30 20.21 27.81
CA GLY A 793 22.34 21.00 28.61
C GLY A 793 22.39 20.71 30.12
N PRO A 794 22.07 21.69 30.98
CA PRO A 794 21.94 21.46 32.42
C PRO A 794 20.83 20.44 32.66
N GLY A 795 21.14 19.35 33.38
CA GLY A 795 20.14 18.35 33.75
C GLY A 795 18.95 19.05 34.40
N ALA A 796 17.76 18.85 33.82
CA ALA A 796 16.55 19.50 34.30
C ALA A 796 16.39 19.30 35.82
N PRO A 797 15.94 20.32 36.58
CA PRO A 797 15.71 20.19 38.01
C PRO A 797 14.75 19.02 38.27
N ARG A 798 15.14 18.18 39.24
CA ARG A 798 14.60 16.87 39.65
C ARG A 798 13.07 16.76 39.98
N SER A 799 12.20 17.66 39.53
CA SER A 799 10.78 17.70 39.96
C SER A 799 9.74 17.15 38.97
N ARG A 800 10.15 16.59 37.83
CA ARG A 800 9.25 15.80 36.97
C ARG A 800 9.81 14.39 36.78
N SER A 801 8.93 13.41 36.81
CA SER A 801 9.13 11.96 36.62
C SER A 801 10.34 11.59 35.76
N PRO A 802 11.01 10.45 36.04
CA PRO A 802 12.21 10.03 35.30
C PRO A 802 11.96 10.12 33.79
N PRO A 803 12.94 10.65 33.01
CA PRO A 803 12.77 10.86 31.58
C PRO A 803 12.38 9.55 30.91
N GLN A 804 11.37 9.63 30.04
CA GLN A 804 10.76 8.54 29.31
C GLN A 804 11.72 8.00 28.21
N GLY A 805 12.82 7.38 28.61
CA GLY A 805 13.86 6.88 27.69
C GLY A 805 14.53 7.96 26.83
N HIS A 806 15.55 7.59 26.07
CA HIS A 806 16.20 8.51 25.13
C HIS A 806 15.34 8.68 23.86
N PHE A 807 15.13 9.92 23.40
CA PHE A 807 14.18 10.27 22.33
C PHE A 807 14.32 9.39 21.07
N LEU A 808 15.56 9.11 20.65
CA LEU A 808 15.88 8.34 19.44
C LEU A 808 15.32 6.92 19.50
N PHE A 809 15.54 6.21 20.61
CA PHE A 809 15.10 4.83 20.78
C PHE A 809 13.58 4.77 20.99
N GLY A 810 12.99 5.81 21.59
CA GLY A 810 11.53 5.98 21.65
C GLY A 810 10.88 6.05 20.27
N VAL A 811 11.49 6.79 19.32
CA VAL A 811 11.02 6.84 17.92
C VAL A 811 11.15 5.48 17.25
N PHE A 812 12.32 4.83 17.35
CA PHE A 812 12.54 3.51 16.76
C PHE A 812 11.54 2.48 17.27
N ARG A 813 11.31 2.43 18.58
CA ARG A 813 10.35 1.50 19.20
C ARG A 813 8.92 1.73 18.69
N ARG A 814 8.47 2.99 18.70
CA ARG A 814 7.11 3.37 18.24
C ARG A 814 6.87 2.94 16.79
N ARG A 815 7.85 3.19 15.91
CA ARG A 815 7.76 2.85 14.49
C ARG A 815 7.79 1.34 14.23
N LEU A 816 8.69 0.62 14.91
CA LEU A 816 8.78 -0.84 14.79
C LEU A 816 7.53 -1.56 15.33
N GLN A 817 6.89 -1.00 16.37
CA GLN A 817 5.60 -1.49 16.88
C GLN A 817 4.45 -1.25 15.89
N ALA A 818 4.46 -0.13 15.16
CA ALA A 818 3.46 0.17 14.14
C ALA A 818 3.57 -0.72 12.90
N LEU A 819 4.78 -1.25 12.60
CA LEU A 819 4.98 -2.26 11.57
C LEU A 819 4.51 -3.62 12.10
N ALA A 820 3.35 -4.10 11.63
CA ALA A 820 2.77 -5.38 12.03
C ALA A 820 3.83 -6.49 12.08
N SER A 821 3.87 -7.23 13.20
CA SER A 821 4.74 -8.41 13.38
C SER A 821 4.32 -9.62 12.53
N GLY A 822 3.45 -9.40 11.54
CA GLY A 822 2.88 -10.43 10.69
C GLY A 822 3.90 -11.10 9.79
N TRP A 823 3.60 -12.34 9.41
CA TRP A 823 4.40 -13.20 8.53
C TRP A 823 4.49 -12.72 7.07
N ASP A 824 3.91 -11.55 6.76
CA ASP A 824 3.94 -10.96 5.44
C ASP A 824 5.37 -10.53 5.05
N VAL A 825 5.80 -10.99 3.87
CA VAL A 825 7.13 -10.72 3.31
C VAL A 825 7.32 -9.22 3.06
N ALA A 826 6.27 -8.51 2.65
CA ALA A 826 6.33 -7.06 2.43
C ALA A 826 6.57 -6.31 3.75
N ALA A 827 5.89 -6.69 4.83
CA ALA A 827 6.13 -6.15 6.17
C ALA A 827 7.56 -6.42 6.65
N ARG A 828 8.10 -7.63 6.44
CA ARG A 828 9.49 -7.98 6.76
C ARG A 828 10.50 -7.13 5.99
N LEU A 829 10.33 -6.99 4.67
CA LEU A 829 11.21 -6.18 3.83
C LEU A 829 11.16 -4.70 4.24
N ARG A 830 9.97 -4.18 4.55
CA ARG A 830 9.82 -2.80 5.05
C ARG A 830 10.53 -2.61 6.38
N ARG A 831 10.38 -3.55 7.32
CA ARG A 831 11.09 -3.56 8.60
C ARG A 831 12.61 -3.60 8.41
N GLN A 832 13.09 -4.42 7.47
CA GLN A 832 14.50 -4.47 7.09
C GLN A 832 15.03 -3.14 6.55
N ARG A 833 14.26 -2.47 5.69
CA ARG A 833 14.62 -1.13 5.18
C ARG A 833 14.67 -0.09 6.29
N GLU A 834 13.71 -0.07 7.22
CA GLU A 834 13.73 0.84 8.37
C GLU A 834 14.99 0.65 9.21
N LEU A 835 15.35 -0.61 9.51
CA LEU A 835 16.50 -0.92 10.37
C LEU A 835 17.84 -0.53 9.75
N LEU A 836 17.97 -0.58 8.43
CA LEU A 836 19.14 -0.03 7.73
C LEU A 836 19.24 1.50 7.89
N VAL A 837 18.12 2.21 7.83
CA VAL A 837 18.09 3.66 8.10
C VAL A 837 18.40 3.94 9.57
N TYR A 838 17.92 3.12 10.51
CA TYR A 838 18.24 3.29 11.94
C TYR A 838 19.72 3.12 12.20
N LYS A 839 20.35 2.09 11.59
CA LYS A 839 21.81 1.92 11.62
C LYS A 839 22.53 3.17 11.09
N TRP A 840 22.07 3.74 9.97
CA TRP A 840 22.67 4.96 9.41
C TRP A 840 22.55 6.17 10.34
N ILE A 841 21.36 6.41 10.92
CA ILE A 841 21.15 7.52 11.87
C ILE A 841 22.02 7.34 13.11
N LEU A 842 22.03 6.14 13.70
CA LEU A 842 22.85 5.82 14.87
C LEU A 842 24.33 6.09 14.63
N LEU A 843 24.88 5.59 13.52
CA LEU A 843 26.29 5.76 13.20
C LEU A 843 26.67 7.20 12.88
N GLY A 844 25.72 8.00 12.40
CA GLY A 844 25.94 9.40 12.11
C GLY A 844 25.82 10.31 13.33
N LEU A 845 25.17 9.88 14.42
CA LEU A 845 25.08 10.68 15.64
C LEU A 845 26.32 10.51 16.54
N PRO A 846 26.53 11.38 17.56
CA PRO A 846 27.61 11.21 18.51
C PRO A 846 27.55 9.84 19.23
N PRO A 847 28.69 9.13 19.40
CA PRO A 847 28.74 7.85 20.10
C PRO A 847 28.23 7.87 21.54
N SER A 848 28.20 9.04 22.18
CA SER A 848 27.65 9.30 23.52
C SER A 848 26.14 9.11 23.63
N ILE A 849 25.42 8.98 22.51
CA ILE A 849 23.99 8.61 22.52
C ILE A 849 23.80 7.13 22.85
N VAL A 850 24.75 6.28 22.48
CA VAL A 850 24.67 4.83 22.67
C VAL A 850 24.99 4.42 24.10
N VAL A 851 25.99 5.08 24.69
CA VAL A 851 26.38 4.89 26.10
C VAL A 851 26.11 6.20 26.81
N GLY A 852 25.05 6.23 27.63
CA GLY A 852 24.60 7.43 28.31
C GLY A 852 25.66 8.03 29.24
N ARG A 853 25.37 9.23 29.77
CA ARG A 853 26.28 9.87 30.73
C ARG A 853 26.26 9.15 32.08
N PRO A 854 27.42 8.99 32.73
CA PRO A 854 27.46 8.49 34.11
C PRO A 854 26.69 9.46 35.03
N GLN A 855 25.87 8.90 35.93
CA GLN A 855 25.08 9.72 36.87
C GLN A 855 26.03 10.42 37.86
N ALA A 856 25.83 11.72 38.07
CA ALA A 856 26.64 12.50 39.00
C ALA A 856 26.42 12.02 40.44
N GLY A 857 27.47 11.48 41.07
CA GLY A 857 27.53 11.22 42.53
C GLY A 857 27.56 9.76 42.99
N GLN A 858 27.42 8.76 42.11
CA GLN A 858 27.60 7.34 42.45
C GLN A 858 28.35 6.58 41.34
N PRO A 859 29.14 5.53 41.66
CA PRO A 859 29.75 4.63 40.69
C PRO A 859 28.67 3.69 40.09
N ALA A 860 27.75 4.25 39.32
CA ALA A 860 26.73 3.49 38.61
C ALA A 860 27.12 3.36 37.13
N ALA A 861 26.84 2.20 36.53
CA ALA A 861 27.02 2.00 35.10
C ALA A 861 26.18 3.05 34.33
N PRO A 862 26.72 3.69 33.28
CA PRO A 862 25.94 4.54 32.40
C PRO A 862 24.80 3.75 31.74
N ASP A 863 23.66 4.40 31.54
CA ASP A 863 22.47 3.77 30.96
C ASP A 863 22.73 3.37 29.49
N CYS A 864 22.69 2.06 29.24
CA CYS A 864 22.79 1.43 27.92
C CYS A 864 21.55 0.58 27.58
N THR A 865 20.53 0.61 28.44
CA THR A 865 19.41 -0.35 28.42
C THR A 865 18.61 -0.30 27.12
N GLU A 866 18.34 0.91 26.61
CA GLU A 866 17.61 1.13 25.36
C GLU A 866 18.38 0.60 24.13
N PHE A 867 19.70 0.79 24.09
CA PHE A 867 20.54 0.23 23.02
C PHE A 867 20.58 -1.30 23.09
N PHE A 868 20.73 -1.87 24.29
CA PHE A 868 20.69 -3.32 24.49
C PHE A 868 19.35 -3.91 24.07
N HIS A 869 18.24 -3.25 24.40
CA HIS A 869 16.93 -3.66 23.93
C HIS A 869 16.85 -3.66 22.39
N LEU A 870 17.31 -2.60 21.71
CA LEU A 870 17.31 -2.54 20.25
C LEU A 870 18.19 -3.65 19.62
N VAL A 871 19.36 -3.91 20.20
CA VAL A 871 20.26 -4.97 19.72
C VAL A 871 19.62 -6.35 19.89
N ASN A 872 19.12 -6.65 21.08
CA ASN A 872 18.55 -7.94 21.42
C ASN A 872 17.20 -8.19 20.73
N SER A 873 16.41 -7.17 20.39
CA SER A 873 15.11 -7.36 19.72
C SER A 873 15.24 -7.37 18.20
N GLU A 874 16.00 -6.44 17.62
CA GLU A 874 15.97 -6.21 16.17
C GLU A 874 17.34 -6.43 15.52
N LEU A 875 18.41 -5.75 15.97
CA LEU A 875 19.68 -5.75 15.22
C LEU A 875 20.36 -7.13 15.19
N ARG A 876 20.09 -8.00 16.18
CA ARG A 876 20.53 -9.41 16.14
C ARG A 876 20.03 -10.15 14.90
N ASN A 877 18.84 -9.80 14.39
CA ASN A 877 18.24 -10.44 13.22
C ASN A 877 18.89 -9.99 11.89
N PHE A 878 19.75 -8.98 11.93
CA PHE A 878 20.54 -8.46 10.80
C PHE A 878 22.02 -8.82 10.91
N SER A 879 22.39 -9.54 11.96
CA SER A 879 23.77 -9.96 12.23
C SER A 879 24.14 -11.17 11.36
N HIS A 880 25.40 -11.23 10.91
CA HIS A 880 25.92 -12.41 10.22
C HIS A 880 26.66 -13.27 11.25
N GLY A 881 26.29 -14.54 11.39
CA GLY A 881 27.06 -15.50 12.19
C GLY A 881 27.30 -15.07 13.64
N SER A 882 26.25 -14.62 14.36
CA SER A 882 26.28 -14.23 15.78
C SER A 882 27.15 -12.99 16.12
N ALA A 883 27.34 -12.08 15.16
CA ALA A 883 28.07 -10.83 15.37
C ALA A 883 27.48 -9.63 14.60
N LEU A 884 27.44 -8.48 15.26
CA LEU A 884 27.09 -7.18 14.69
C LEU A 884 28.16 -6.73 13.67
N THR A 885 27.75 -5.81 12.79
CA THR A 885 28.67 -5.20 11.83
C THR A 885 29.77 -4.40 12.54
N HIS A 886 30.95 -4.34 11.91
CA HIS A 886 32.12 -3.62 12.44
C HIS A 886 31.79 -2.18 12.84
N ASP A 887 31.05 -1.44 12.00
CA ASP A 887 30.74 -0.02 12.24
C ASP A 887 30.00 0.21 13.55
N LEU A 888 28.96 -0.59 13.83
CA LEU A 888 28.17 -0.51 15.06
C LEU A 888 29.00 -0.89 16.29
N THR A 889 29.86 -1.90 16.15
CA THR A 889 30.74 -2.36 17.23
C THR A 889 31.73 -1.26 17.62
N VAL A 890 32.43 -0.68 16.63
CA VAL A 890 33.37 0.42 16.86
C VAL A 890 32.65 1.64 17.45
N HIS A 891 31.44 1.95 16.97
CA HIS A 891 30.67 3.08 17.45
C HIS A 891 30.29 2.93 18.94
N PHE A 892 29.86 1.74 19.38
CA PHE A 892 29.62 1.47 20.80
C PHE A 892 30.88 1.70 21.66
N PHE A 893 32.02 1.14 21.25
CA PHE A 893 33.28 1.32 21.99
C PHE A 893 33.79 2.76 22.00
N ARG A 894 33.54 3.55 20.94
CA ARG A 894 33.79 5.00 20.95
C ARG A 894 32.89 5.71 21.96
N GLY A 895 31.63 5.30 22.09
CA GLY A 895 30.69 5.78 23.10
C GLY A 895 31.17 5.47 24.51
N LEU A 896 31.62 4.24 24.74
CA LEU A 896 32.20 3.81 26.02
C LEU A 896 33.39 4.69 26.42
N LEU A 897 34.33 4.93 25.50
CA LEU A 897 35.48 5.80 25.75
C LEU A 897 35.05 7.25 26.07
N SER A 898 34.02 7.76 25.39
CA SER A 898 33.44 9.08 25.67
C SER A 898 32.84 9.13 27.08
N ALA A 899 32.09 8.12 27.50
CA ALA A 899 31.52 8.03 28.84
C ALA A 899 32.63 7.95 29.91
N CYS A 900 33.68 7.16 29.69
CA CYS A 900 34.84 7.07 30.55
C CYS A 900 35.53 8.44 30.74
N SER A 901 35.67 9.22 29.67
CA SER A 901 36.28 10.56 29.72
C SER A 901 35.48 11.60 30.53
N GLN A 902 34.19 11.36 30.71
CA GLN A 902 33.28 12.23 31.47
C GLN A 902 33.08 11.73 32.92
N SER A 903 33.64 10.57 33.26
CA SER A 903 33.50 9.93 34.58
C SER A 903 34.65 10.32 35.52
N GLY A 904 34.40 10.25 36.84
CA GLY A 904 35.45 10.46 37.84
C GLY A 904 36.46 9.31 37.93
N ASP A 905 36.04 8.08 37.59
CA ASP A 905 36.91 6.89 37.48
C ASP A 905 36.66 6.21 36.11
N PRO A 906 37.53 6.48 35.12
CA PRO A 906 37.42 5.94 33.77
C PRO A 906 37.51 4.40 33.71
N SER A 907 38.38 3.80 34.53
CA SER A 907 38.59 2.35 34.58
C SER A 907 37.36 1.62 35.12
N LEU A 908 36.84 2.07 36.26
CA LEU A 908 35.66 1.49 36.89
C LEU A 908 34.44 1.62 35.98
N THR A 909 34.27 2.77 35.33
CA THR A 909 33.16 3.00 34.39
C THR A 909 33.22 2.01 33.21
N ALA A 910 34.41 1.78 32.65
CA ALA A 910 34.58 0.81 31.57
C ALA A 910 34.25 -0.62 32.04
N ASP A 911 34.74 -1.01 33.21
CA ASP A 911 34.52 -2.35 33.75
C ASP A 911 33.04 -2.61 34.08
N LEU A 912 32.33 -1.62 34.63
CA LEU A 912 30.89 -1.72 34.91
C LEU A 912 30.06 -1.90 33.63
N VAL A 913 30.33 -1.13 32.56
CA VAL A 913 29.59 -1.27 31.29
C VAL A 913 29.88 -2.60 30.61
N LEU A 914 31.14 -3.02 30.58
CA LEU A 914 31.52 -4.28 29.94
C LEU A 914 30.99 -5.48 30.74
N THR A 915 30.91 -5.39 32.07
CA THR A 915 30.24 -6.38 32.92
C THR A 915 28.75 -6.45 32.61
N ALA A 916 28.07 -5.29 32.48
CA ALA A 916 26.67 -5.25 32.06
C ALA A 916 26.46 -5.86 30.67
N CYS A 917 27.39 -5.65 29.73
CA CYS A 917 27.34 -6.28 28.41
C CYS A 917 27.38 -7.82 28.49
N GLN A 918 28.08 -8.41 29.47
CA GLN A 918 28.18 -9.87 29.60
C GLN A 918 26.84 -10.53 29.92
N THR A 919 25.99 -9.86 30.69
CA THR A 919 24.68 -10.38 31.12
C THR A 919 23.55 -9.85 30.24
N GLU A 920 23.56 -8.55 29.91
CA GLU A 920 22.47 -7.86 29.23
C GLU A 920 22.53 -7.93 27.70
N CYS A 921 23.71 -7.81 27.11
CA CYS A 921 23.88 -7.75 25.65
C CYS A 921 25.20 -8.40 25.19
N PRO A 922 25.34 -9.74 25.35
CA PRO A 922 26.59 -10.46 25.10
C PRO A 922 27.05 -10.36 23.62
N LEU A 923 26.13 -10.07 22.71
CA LEU A 923 26.38 -9.91 21.27
C LEU A 923 27.39 -8.79 20.96
N VAL A 924 27.46 -7.73 21.77
CA VAL A 924 28.43 -6.64 21.57
C VAL A 924 29.86 -7.14 21.79
N LEU A 925 30.07 -8.01 22.79
CA LEU A 925 31.38 -8.56 23.12
C LEU A 925 31.81 -9.65 22.13
N THR A 926 30.92 -10.53 21.67
CA THR A 926 31.26 -11.46 20.58
C THR A 926 31.64 -10.72 19.31
N SER A 927 30.93 -9.62 19.00
CA SER A 927 31.27 -8.75 17.87
C SER A 927 32.64 -8.10 18.05
N ALA A 928 32.97 -7.66 19.26
CA ALA A 928 34.29 -7.11 19.59
C ALA A 928 35.41 -8.12 19.32
N LEU A 929 35.23 -9.39 19.70
CA LEU A 929 36.18 -10.48 19.46
C LEU A 929 36.34 -10.76 17.95
N LEU A 930 35.24 -10.80 17.19
CA LEU A 930 35.28 -10.96 15.73
C LEU A 930 36.02 -9.81 15.04
N TRP A 931 35.93 -8.58 15.55
CA TRP A 931 36.57 -7.41 14.95
C TRP A 931 37.85 -6.96 15.66
N TRP A 932 38.33 -7.74 16.65
CA TRP A 932 39.41 -7.36 17.55
C TRP A 932 40.70 -6.88 16.86
N PRO A 933 41.20 -7.52 15.77
CA PRO A 933 42.41 -7.06 15.09
C PRO A 933 42.33 -5.63 14.54
N ARG A 934 41.12 -5.14 14.25
CA ARG A 934 40.88 -3.75 13.81
C ARG A 934 40.54 -2.83 14.98
N LEU A 935 39.89 -3.35 16.01
CA LEU A 935 39.41 -2.58 17.16
C LEU A 935 40.53 -2.27 18.18
N GLU A 936 41.41 -3.24 18.46
CA GLU A 936 42.50 -3.13 19.42
C GLU A 936 43.41 -1.89 19.22
N PRO A 937 43.94 -1.61 18.01
CA PRO A 937 44.82 -0.46 17.83
C PRO A 937 44.09 0.88 18.05
N GLU A 938 42.80 0.97 17.68
CA GLU A 938 41.99 2.15 17.91
C GLU A 938 41.70 2.37 19.40
N LEU A 939 41.31 1.32 20.12
CA LEU A 939 41.04 1.39 21.56
C LEU A 939 42.29 1.77 22.36
N ARG A 940 43.42 1.08 22.13
CA ARG A 940 44.66 1.33 22.85
C ARG A 940 45.22 2.73 22.59
N SER A 941 45.18 3.18 21.34
CA SER A 941 45.68 4.52 20.99
C SER A 941 44.83 5.63 21.62
N ARG A 942 43.49 5.52 21.57
CA ARG A 942 42.58 6.50 22.20
C ARG A 942 42.64 6.47 23.72
N TRP A 943 42.71 5.28 24.35
CA TRP A 943 42.84 5.16 25.80
C TRP A 943 44.09 5.85 26.32
N ARG A 944 45.25 5.57 25.69
CA ARG A 944 46.52 6.23 26.04
C ARG A 944 46.48 7.74 25.83
N ARG A 945 45.83 8.22 24.75
CA ARG A 945 45.76 9.66 24.44
C ARG A 945 44.83 10.43 25.38
N CYS A 946 43.68 9.87 25.74
CA CYS A 946 42.60 10.60 26.40
C CYS A 946 42.52 10.39 27.93
N LEU A 947 42.97 9.24 28.44
CA LEU A 947 42.70 8.82 29.83
C LEU A 947 43.96 8.53 30.66
N GLN A 948 45.14 8.38 30.03
CA GLN A 948 46.46 8.21 30.65
C GLN A 948 46.48 7.28 31.89
N GLY A 949 45.91 6.07 31.78
CA GLY A 949 45.87 5.07 32.84
C GLY A 949 46.03 3.63 32.34
N PRO A 950 46.12 2.63 33.24
CA PRO A 950 46.13 1.22 32.86
C PRO A 950 44.86 0.84 32.10
N LEU A 951 44.93 -0.23 31.28
CA LEU A 951 43.76 -0.72 30.56
C LEU A 951 42.73 -1.27 31.58
N PRO A 952 41.41 -1.07 31.38
CA PRO A 952 40.39 -1.66 32.24
C PRO A 952 40.48 -3.17 32.27
N GLN A 953 40.09 -3.77 33.40
CA GLN A 953 40.21 -5.21 33.61
C GLN A 953 39.39 -5.99 32.58
N GLU A 954 38.18 -5.55 32.24
CA GLU A 954 37.32 -6.24 31.27
C GLU A 954 37.83 -6.11 29.84
N LEU A 955 38.47 -4.99 29.47
CA LEU A 955 39.15 -4.86 28.17
C LEU A 955 40.39 -5.76 28.10
N GLN A 956 41.09 -5.92 29.22
CA GLN A 956 42.22 -6.84 29.32
C GLN A 956 41.75 -8.30 29.18
N ARG A 957 40.60 -8.67 29.76
CA ARG A 957 40.01 -10.01 29.58
C ARG A 957 39.65 -10.32 28.12
N LEU A 958 39.12 -9.36 27.36
CA LEU A 958 38.87 -9.54 25.92
C LEU A 958 40.17 -9.79 25.15
N TRP A 959 41.25 -9.09 25.50
CA TRP A 959 42.56 -9.30 24.92
C TRP A 959 43.13 -10.69 25.28
N GLU A 960 42.99 -11.12 26.54
CA GLU A 960 43.41 -12.44 27.01
C GLU A 960 42.63 -13.56 26.31
N ALA A 961 41.31 -13.42 26.13
CA ALA A 961 40.47 -14.39 25.43
C ALA A 961 40.88 -14.52 23.94
N GLN A 962 41.19 -13.39 23.29
CA GLN A 962 41.68 -13.40 21.92
C GLN A 962 43.08 -14.03 21.79
N ARG A 963 43.97 -13.76 22.74
CA ARG A 963 45.29 -14.39 22.83
C ARG A 963 45.18 -15.90 23.06
N PHE A 964 44.23 -16.33 23.89
CA PHE A 964 43.89 -17.74 24.12
C PHE A 964 43.45 -18.44 22.83
N GLY A 965 42.51 -17.84 22.08
CA GLY A 965 42.08 -18.41 20.79
C GLY A 965 43.23 -18.59 19.79
N ARG A 966 44.16 -17.63 19.74
CA ARG A 966 45.37 -17.71 18.91
C ARG A 966 46.40 -18.73 19.38
N SER A 967 46.65 -18.79 20.70
CA SER A 967 47.62 -19.74 21.27
C SER A 967 47.16 -21.19 21.07
N CYS A 968 45.85 -21.44 21.12
CA CYS A 968 45.27 -22.75 20.82
C CYS A 968 45.48 -23.22 19.37
N LEU A 969 45.78 -22.33 18.43
CA LEU A 969 46.06 -22.69 17.03
C LEU A 969 47.56 -22.82 16.72
N LEU A 970 48.42 -22.39 17.64
CA LEU A 970 49.88 -22.45 17.54
C LEU A 970 50.41 -23.74 18.21
N PRO A 971 51.61 -24.22 17.82
CA PRO A 971 52.20 -25.44 18.39
C PRO A 971 52.57 -25.32 19.88
N ASP A 972 52.74 -24.10 20.39
CA ASP A 972 53.22 -23.84 21.75
C ASP A 972 52.17 -24.13 22.83
N THR A 973 52.61 -24.22 24.10
CA THR A 973 51.80 -24.56 25.28
C THR A 973 50.54 -23.68 25.40
N ALA A 974 49.38 -24.33 25.53
CA ALA A 974 48.08 -23.65 25.67
C ALA A 974 48.01 -22.87 26.99
N SER A 975 47.68 -21.58 26.90
CA SER A 975 47.38 -20.73 28.06
C SER A 975 46.04 -21.15 28.69
N PRO A 976 45.85 -21.02 30.02
CA PRO A 976 44.55 -21.27 30.64
C PRO A 976 43.47 -20.34 30.06
N ALA A 977 42.25 -20.84 29.90
CA ALA A 977 41.13 -20.07 29.35
C ALA A 977 40.69 -18.99 30.35
N PRO A 978 40.68 -17.70 29.97
CA PRO A 978 40.13 -16.66 30.83
C PRO A 978 38.61 -16.82 30.95
N GLY A 979 38.06 -16.53 32.13
CA GLY A 979 36.62 -16.51 32.34
C GLY A 979 35.98 -15.21 31.83
N PRO A 980 34.69 -15.20 31.43
CA PRO A 980 33.75 -16.34 31.32
C PRO A 980 33.98 -17.26 30.09
N ALA A 981 33.61 -18.54 30.23
CA ALA A 981 33.90 -19.60 29.25
C ALA A 981 33.35 -19.33 27.84
N TRP A 982 32.19 -18.67 27.71
CA TRP A 982 31.61 -18.36 26.40
C TRP A 982 32.41 -17.33 25.59
N LEU A 983 33.11 -16.39 26.24
CA LEU A 983 33.97 -15.42 25.56
C LEU A 983 35.20 -16.12 24.96
N SER A 984 35.82 -17.00 25.74
CA SER A 984 36.96 -17.81 25.30
C SER A 984 36.57 -18.77 24.17
N ALA A 985 35.36 -19.35 24.23
CA ALA A 985 34.81 -20.17 23.15
C ALA A 985 34.54 -19.37 21.86
N ALA A 986 33.96 -18.17 21.97
CA ALA A 986 33.74 -17.28 20.83
C ALA A 986 35.06 -16.86 20.15
N ALA A 987 36.08 -16.50 20.94
CA ALA A 987 37.39 -16.14 20.43
C ALA A 987 38.05 -17.31 19.69
N LEU A 988 38.00 -18.52 20.27
CA LEU A 988 38.52 -19.74 19.64
C LEU A 988 37.79 -20.04 18.32
N TYR A 989 36.46 -19.95 18.30
CA TYR A 989 35.65 -20.15 17.11
C TYR A 989 36.05 -19.20 15.96
N PHE A 990 36.15 -17.89 16.23
CA PHE A 990 36.51 -16.93 15.19
C PHE A 990 37.93 -17.13 14.65
N GLU A 991 38.87 -17.56 15.48
CA GLU A 991 40.22 -17.88 15.02
C GLU A 991 40.25 -19.18 14.21
N ILE A 992 39.45 -20.20 14.56
CA ILE A 992 39.26 -21.43 13.74
C ILE A 992 38.73 -21.06 12.35
N GLN A 993 37.70 -20.20 12.29
CA GLN A 993 37.15 -19.74 11.01
C GLN A 993 38.16 -18.97 10.16
N ARG A 994 39.01 -18.14 10.78
CA ARG A 994 40.05 -17.39 10.06
C ARG A 994 41.20 -18.25 9.57
N ALA A 995 41.56 -19.28 10.32
CA ALA A 995 42.68 -20.15 9.98
C ALA A 995 42.39 -21.05 8.77
N GLY A 996 41.12 -21.39 8.51
CA GLY A 996 40.69 -22.14 7.34
C GLY A 996 41.35 -23.51 7.18
N LYS A 997 41.85 -24.10 8.28
CA LYS A 997 42.61 -25.37 8.28
C LYS A 997 41.67 -26.58 8.19
N ASP A 998 42.13 -27.63 7.52
CA ASP A 998 41.34 -28.83 7.17
C ASP A 998 41.05 -29.80 8.33
N SER A 999 41.59 -29.60 9.54
CA SER A 999 41.21 -30.39 10.72
C SER A 999 41.39 -29.62 12.04
N VAL A 1000 40.37 -29.65 12.89
CA VAL A 1000 40.34 -29.00 14.22
C VAL A 1000 40.59 -30.04 15.34
N LYS A 1001 40.43 -31.32 15.02
CA LYS A 1001 40.60 -32.49 15.91
C LYS A 1001 41.85 -32.47 16.79
N SER A 1002 43.03 -32.19 16.23
CA SER A 1002 44.29 -32.18 17.01
C SER A 1002 44.36 -31.03 18.02
N GLN A 1003 43.60 -29.94 17.81
CA GLN A 1003 43.53 -28.82 18.73
C GLN A 1003 42.49 -29.05 19.84
N LEU A 1004 41.38 -29.74 19.53
CA LEU A 1004 40.36 -30.12 20.51
C LEU A 1004 40.89 -31.14 21.54
N GLU A 1005 41.75 -32.06 21.11
CA GLU A 1005 42.41 -33.03 22.00
C GLU A 1005 43.35 -32.36 23.01
N ARG A 1006 43.94 -31.20 22.67
CA ARG A 1006 44.86 -30.43 23.54
C ARG A 1006 44.17 -29.59 24.61
N LEU A 1007 42.87 -29.32 24.49
CA LEU A 1007 42.12 -28.48 25.44
C LEU A 1007 41.99 -29.07 26.87
N GLY A 1008 42.45 -30.31 27.14
CA GLY A 1008 42.52 -30.90 28.49
C GLY A 1008 41.17 -31.02 29.22
N CYS A 1009 41.16 -31.49 30.46
CA CYS A 1009 39.92 -31.63 31.28
C CYS A 1009 39.37 -30.30 31.82
N GLN A 1010 40.00 -29.16 31.50
CA GLN A 1010 39.51 -27.83 31.88
C GLN A 1010 38.75 -27.23 30.69
N GLY A 1011 37.42 -27.31 30.69
CA GLY A 1011 36.61 -26.60 29.69
C GLY A 1011 35.42 -27.35 29.09
N GLU A 1012 34.72 -28.18 29.85
CA GLU A 1012 33.48 -28.83 29.38
C GLU A 1012 32.43 -27.79 28.92
N GLU A 1013 32.23 -26.72 29.71
CA GLU A 1013 31.37 -25.59 29.34
C GLU A 1013 31.88 -24.86 28.08
N LEU A 1014 33.22 -24.71 27.94
CA LEU A 1014 33.84 -24.08 26.78
C LEU A 1014 33.52 -24.85 25.48
N LEU A 1015 33.54 -26.18 25.52
CA LEU A 1015 33.20 -27.03 24.38
C LEU A 1015 31.72 -26.91 24.00
N VAL A 1016 30.81 -26.80 24.98
CA VAL A 1016 29.37 -26.59 24.72
C VAL A 1016 29.13 -25.25 24.03
N PHE A 1017 29.77 -24.17 24.50
CA PHE A 1017 29.70 -22.86 23.82
C PHE A 1017 30.33 -22.87 22.43
N LEU A 1018 31.46 -23.57 22.26
CA LEU A 1018 32.12 -23.72 20.96
C LEU A 1018 31.22 -24.46 19.95
N PHE A 1019 30.49 -25.48 20.42
CA PHE A 1019 29.50 -26.19 19.60
C PHE A 1019 28.33 -25.28 19.22
N PHE A 1020 27.82 -24.46 20.14
CA PHE A 1020 26.79 -23.47 19.85
C PHE A 1020 27.22 -22.48 18.74
N PHE A 1021 28.40 -21.87 18.83
CA PHE A 1021 28.89 -20.96 17.80
C PHE A 1021 29.08 -21.66 16.45
N SER A 1022 29.51 -22.93 16.46
CA SER A 1022 29.66 -23.75 15.26
C SER A 1022 28.32 -24.05 14.59
N LEU A 1023 27.27 -24.36 15.36
CA LEU A 1023 25.89 -24.51 14.85
C LEU A 1023 25.37 -23.21 14.21
N MET A 1024 25.64 -22.05 14.83
CA MET A 1024 25.29 -20.75 14.24
C MET A 1024 26.06 -20.48 12.94
N GLY A 1025 27.32 -20.89 12.87
CA GLY A 1025 28.15 -20.84 11.66
C GLY A 1025 27.61 -21.70 10.52
N LEU A 1026 27.19 -22.92 10.85
CA LEU A 1026 26.56 -23.84 9.92
C LEU A 1026 25.31 -23.20 9.31
N LEU A 1027 24.38 -22.73 10.15
CA LEU A 1027 23.15 -22.06 9.71
C LEU A 1027 23.43 -20.81 8.85
N SER A 1028 24.42 -20.01 9.25
CA SER A 1028 24.85 -18.84 8.48
C SER A 1028 25.35 -19.23 7.08
N SER A 1029 26.09 -20.33 6.93
CA SER A 1029 26.59 -20.82 5.65
C SER A 1029 25.45 -21.26 4.69
N HIS A 1030 24.32 -21.71 5.24
CA HIS A 1030 23.15 -22.08 4.45
C HIS A 1030 22.30 -20.88 3.99
N LEU A 1031 22.34 -19.77 4.72
CA LEU A 1031 21.49 -18.60 4.47
C LEU A 1031 22.15 -17.52 3.60
N THR A 1032 23.49 -17.51 3.50
CA THR A 1032 24.23 -16.50 2.73
C THR A 1032 24.86 -17.12 1.48
N PRO A 1033 24.29 -16.91 0.27
CA PRO A 1033 24.93 -17.38 -0.96
C PRO A 1033 26.21 -16.57 -1.23
N HIS A 1034 27.24 -17.24 -1.78
CA HIS A 1034 28.57 -16.72 -2.13
C HIS A 1034 28.54 -15.34 -2.85
N GLY A 1035 28.48 -14.25 -2.08
CA GLY A 1035 28.56 -12.87 -2.58
C GLY A 1035 29.78 -12.10 -2.08
N ARG A 1036 30.56 -12.64 -1.14
CA ARG A 1036 31.81 -12.02 -0.65
C ARG A 1036 32.99 -12.99 -0.75
N PRO A 1037 34.01 -12.71 -1.57
CA PRO A 1037 35.15 -13.61 -1.81
C PRO A 1037 36.08 -13.86 -0.62
N ARG A 1038 35.82 -13.31 0.58
CA ARG A 1038 36.82 -13.29 1.67
C ARG A 1038 36.40 -13.97 2.98
N GLN A 1039 35.13 -14.38 3.17
CA GLN A 1039 34.64 -14.88 4.48
C GLN A 1039 33.56 -15.97 4.43
N ALA A 1040 33.12 -16.43 3.25
CA ALA A 1040 32.12 -17.50 3.18
C ALA A 1040 32.78 -18.86 3.46
N VAL A 1041 32.48 -19.45 4.62
CA VAL A 1041 32.86 -20.84 4.94
C VAL A 1041 32.01 -21.78 4.09
N ASP A 1042 32.64 -22.72 3.39
CA ASP A 1042 31.93 -23.75 2.63
C ASP A 1042 31.05 -24.56 3.58
N THR A 1043 29.77 -24.73 3.25
CA THR A 1043 28.80 -25.53 4.02
C THR A 1043 29.32 -26.90 4.48
N PRO A 1044 30.01 -27.72 3.65
CA PRO A 1044 30.58 -28.99 4.11
C PRO A 1044 31.65 -28.79 5.19
N LYS A 1045 32.51 -27.76 5.09
CA LYS A 1045 33.52 -27.47 6.11
C LYS A 1045 32.90 -27.07 7.44
N ALA A 1046 31.80 -26.32 7.41
CA ALA A 1046 31.08 -25.95 8.63
C ALA A 1046 30.44 -27.17 9.31
N LEU A 1047 29.93 -28.13 8.52
CA LEU A 1047 29.42 -29.42 9.03
C LEU A 1047 30.54 -30.26 9.64
N ASP A 1048 31.70 -30.38 8.98
CA ASP A 1048 32.85 -31.15 9.45
C ASP A 1048 33.35 -30.61 10.80
N ILE A 1049 33.44 -29.28 10.95
CA ILE A 1049 33.81 -28.65 12.23
C ILE A 1049 32.78 -28.98 13.33
N CYS A 1050 31.48 -28.91 13.03
CA CYS A 1050 30.42 -29.28 13.98
C CYS A 1050 30.53 -30.76 14.40
N ALA A 1051 30.81 -31.65 13.45
CA ALA A 1051 30.96 -33.09 13.70
C ALA A 1051 32.19 -33.41 14.55
N GLU A 1052 33.33 -32.75 14.29
CA GLU A 1052 34.55 -32.94 15.10
C GLU A 1052 34.37 -32.49 16.57
N ILE A 1053 33.65 -31.38 16.79
CA ILE A 1053 33.34 -30.90 18.14
C ILE A 1053 32.35 -31.82 18.84
N LEU A 1054 31.30 -32.26 18.14
CA LEU A 1054 30.32 -33.20 18.67
C LEU A 1054 30.98 -34.52 19.09
N GLY A 1055 31.83 -35.10 18.25
CA GLY A 1055 32.58 -36.32 18.60
C GLY A 1055 33.55 -36.12 19.79
N CYS A 1056 34.03 -34.90 20.04
CA CYS A 1056 34.81 -34.58 21.23
C CYS A 1056 33.94 -34.52 22.49
N LEU A 1057 32.75 -33.90 22.40
CA LEU A 1057 31.77 -33.82 23.48
C LEU A 1057 31.29 -35.22 23.90
N GLU A 1058 30.97 -36.08 22.93
CA GLU A 1058 30.54 -37.46 23.16
C GLU A 1058 31.64 -38.30 23.82
N LYS A 1059 32.90 -38.19 23.36
CA LYS A 1059 34.06 -38.87 24.00
C LYS A 1059 34.27 -38.46 25.45
N ARG A 1060 34.00 -37.18 25.77
CA ARG A 1060 34.17 -36.60 27.11
C ARG A 1060 32.93 -36.73 27.99
N ARG A 1061 31.83 -37.29 27.47
CA ARG A 1061 30.54 -37.47 28.17
C ARG A 1061 29.91 -36.16 28.68
N VAL A 1062 30.03 -35.08 27.89
CA VAL A 1062 29.43 -33.77 28.22
C VAL A 1062 28.06 -33.65 27.53
N SER A 1063 27.01 -33.33 28.29
CA SER A 1063 25.65 -33.18 27.76
C SER A 1063 25.52 -31.94 26.86
N TRP A 1064 25.27 -32.15 25.57
CA TRP A 1064 25.14 -31.07 24.57
C TRP A 1064 23.69 -30.76 24.20
N LEU A 1065 22.74 -31.62 24.59
CA LEU A 1065 21.31 -31.51 24.31
C LEU A 1065 20.67 -30.22 24.84
N VAL A 1066 21.26 -29.60 25.87
CA VAL A 1066 20.80 -28.34 26.48
C VAL A 1066 20.72 -27.20 25.45
N LEU A 1067 21.55 -27.22 24.40
CA LEU A 1067 21.54 -26.20 23.33
C LEU A 1067 20.27 -26.23 22.46
N PHE A 1068 19.53 -27.33 22.46
CA PHE A 1068 18.29 -27.49 21.70
C PHE A 1068 17.04 -27.27 22.56
N GLN A 1069 17.19 -27.12 23.88
CA GLN A 1069 16.11 -26.82 24.84
C GLN A 1069 16.25 -25.43 25.47
N LEU A 1070 16.74 -24.45 24.72
CA LEU A 1070 16.95 -23.10 25.23
C LEU A 1070 15.61 -22.44 25.62
N THR A 1071 15.44 -22.12 26.91
CA THR A 1071 14.29 -21.38 27.46
C THR A 1071 14.76 -20.15 28.22
N GLU A 1072 13.94 -19.09 28.26
CA GLU A 1072 14.25 -17.85 29.00
C GLU A 1072 14.10 -18.00 30.53
N THR A 1073 13.41 -19.05 30.99
CA THR A 1073 12.91 -19.17 32.38
C THR A 1073 13.90 -19.75 33.39
N GLY A 1074 15.20 -19.85 33.07
CA GLY A 1074 16.22 -20.31 34.01
C GLY A 1074 17.47 -19.42 33.97
N GLY A 1075 17.98 -19.02 35.15
CA GLY A 1075 19.19 -18.18 35.30
C GLY A 1075 20.52 -18.85 34.89
N GLY A 1076 20.49 -19.77 33.93
CA GLY A 1076 21.65 -20.53 33.43
C GLY A 1076 22.09 -20.14 32.00
N LEU A 1077 22.85 -21.03 31.36
CA LEU A 1077 23.43 -20.89 30.00
C LEU A 1077 22.43 -20.43 28.93
N GLY A 1078 21.16 -20.81 29.06
CA GLY A 1078 20.11 -20.54 28.07
C GLY A 1078 19.85 -19.06 27.80
N HIS A 1079 19.87 -18.23 28.84
CA HIS A 1079 19.57 -16.79 28.74
C HIS A 1079 20.62 -16.02 27.91
N VAL A 1080 21.89 -16.35 28.11
CA VAL A 1080 23.01 -15.72 27.38
C VAL A 1080 23.01 -16.19 25.92
N LEU A 1081 22.79 -17.48 25.67
CA LEU A 1081 22.80 -18.06 24.33
C LEU A 1081 21.65 -17.56 23.44
N LEU A 1082 20.45 -17.40 24.00
CA LEU A 1082 19.30 -16.83 23.27
C LEU A 1082 19.52 -15.36 22.87
N ARG A 1083 20.27 -14.60 23.67
CA ARG A 1083 20.66 -13.23 23.32
C ARG A 1083 21.76 -13.16 22.26
N LEU A 1084 22.54 -14.23 22.09
CA LEU A 1084 23.60 -14.34 21.07
C LEU A 1084 23.09 -14.82 19.70
N ALA A 1085 22.01 -15.59 19.67
CA ALA A 1085 21.45 -16.14 18.43
C ALA A 1085 20.39 -15.21 17.80
N PRO A 1086 20.45 -14.97 16.48
CA PRO A 1086 19.34 -14.38 15.73
C PRO A 1086 18.09 -15.26 15.84
N ASP A 1087 16.89 -14.66 15.90
CA ASP A 1087 15.62 -15.39 15.99
C ASP A 1087 15.42 -16.35 14.81
N GLN A 1088 15.88 -15.92 13.63
CA GLN A 1088 15.86 -16.76 12.42
C GLN A 1088 16.72 -18.02 12.60
N TYR A 1089 17.85 -17.94 13.31
CA TYR A 1089 18.76 -19.08 13.48
C TYR A 1089 18.24 -20.01 14.57
N VAL A 1090 17.70 -19.46 15.67
CA VAL A 1090 17.02 -20.26 16.70
C VAL A 1090 15.87 -21.07 16.10
N ARG A 1091 15.08 -20.44 15.21
CA ARG A 1091 14.01 -21.14 14.48
C ARG A 1091 14.53 -22.26 13.59
N LEU A 1092 15.73 -22.12 13.01
CA LEU A 1092 16.35 -23.11 12.12
C LEU A 1092 17.21 -24.16 12.86
N LEU A 1093 17.32 -24.11 14.19
CA LEU A 1093 18.00 -25.14 14.99
C LEU A 1093 17.54 -26.58 14.69
N PRO A 1094 16.25 -26.87 14.45
CA PRO A 1094 15.82 -28.22 14.06
C PRO A 1094 16.48 -28.73 12.78
N PHE A 1095 16.73 -27.83 11.82
CA PHE A 1095 17.42 -28.19 10.59
C PHE A 1095 18.87 -28.58 10.88
N ALA A 1096 19.60 -27.76 11.66
CA ALA A 1096 20.99 -28.06 12.05
C ALA A 1096 21.11 -29.36 12.86
N PHE A 1097 20.18 -29.62 13.78
CA PHE A 1097 20.13 -30.87 14.56
C PHE A 1097 20.07 -32.10 13.64
N TYR A 1098 19.12 -32.11 12.70
CA TYR A 1098 18.94 -33.24 11.79
C TYR A 1098 19.99 -33.31 10.67
N SER A 1099 20.71 -32.22 10.38
CA SER A 1099 21.89 -32.28 9.49
C SER A 1099 23.06 -33.07 10.09
N LEU A 1100 23.13 -33.20 11.42
CA LEU A 1100 24.20 -33.93 12.14
C LEU A 1100 23.87 -35.41 12.38
N LEU A 1101 22.73 -35.93 11.88
CA LEU A 1101 22.27 -37.30 12.10
C LEU A 1101 23.32 -38.39 11.85
N SER A 1102 24.13 -38.23 10.79
CA SER A 1102 25.16 -39.23 10.42
C SER A 1102 26.35 -39.28 11.37
N TYR A 1103 26.44 -38.36 12.32
CA TYR A 1103 27.56 -38.20 13.24
C TYR A 1103 27.20 -38.48 14.71
N PHE A 1104 25.94 -38.84 15.01
CA PHE A 1104 25.54 -39.23 16.36
C PHE A 1104 26.10 -40.61 16.73
N ASP A 1105 26.66 -40.74 17.94
CA ASP A 1105 27.02 -42.03 18.52
C ASP A 1105 25.76 -42.88 18.77
N GLU A 1106 25.73 -44.12 18.29
CA GLU A 1106 24.59 -45.05 18.47
C GLU A 1106 24.29 -45.29 19.96
N ASP A 1107 25.31 -45.20 20.81
CA ASP A 1107 25.17 -45.36 22.24
C ASP A 1107 24.52 -44.13 22.92
N ALA A 1108 24.57 -42.93 22.31
CA ALA A 1108 23.98 -41.72 22.88
C ALA A 1108 22.45 -41.86 23.08
N LEU A 1109 21.80 -42.68 22.25
CA LEU A 1109 20.38 -43.05 22.34
C LEU A 1109 19.98 -43.77 23.64
N THR A 1110 20.95 -44.41 24.29
CA THR A 1110 20.75 -45.21 25.51
C THR A 1110 21.32 -44.55 26.76
N ARG A 1111 22.23 -43.58 26.60
CA ARG A 1111 22.96 -42.93 27.69
C ARG A 1111 22.25 -41.70 28.28
N GLU A 1112 21.50 -40.93 27.48
CA GLU A 1112 20.86 -39.68 27.93
C GLU A 1112 19.33 -39.73 27.86
N ASP A 1113 18.66 -39.61 29.01
CA ASP A 1113 17.19 -39.67 29.10
C ASP A 1113 16.47 -38.52 28.38
N ALA A 1114 17.13 -37.38 28.22
CA ALA A 1114 16.59 -36.21 27.54
C ALA A 1114 16.62 -36.32 26.01
N PHE A 1115 17.37 -37.25 25.44
CA PHE A 1115 17.61 -37.34 23.98
C PHE A 1115 16.31 -37.51 23.20
N LEU A 1116 15.47 -38.47 23.61
CA LEU A 1116 14.21 -38.76 22.91
C LEU A 1116 13.26 -37.55 22.93
N HIS A 1117 13.17 -36.86 24.06
CA HIS A 1117 12.36 -35.65 24.20
C HIS A 1117 12.83 -34.53 23.25
N VAL A 1118 14.15 -34.24 23.21
CA VAL A 1118 14.72 -33.23 22.29
C VAL A 1118 14.48 -33.60 20.83
N ALA A 1119 14.75 -34.85 20.45
CA ALA A 1119 14.62 -35.27 19.07
C ALA A 1119 13.17 -35.13 18.57
N VAL A 1120 12.19 -35.53 19.39
CA VAL A 1120 10.76 -35.37 19.07
C VAL A 1120 10.36 -33.89 18.98
N ASP A 1121 10.77 -33.04 19.92
CA ASP A 1121 10.49 -31.60 19.88
C ASP A 1121 11.10 -30.92 18.63
N MET A 1122 12.36 -31.21 18.32
CA MET A 1122 13.02 -30.71 17.10
C MET A 1122 12.29 -31.18 15.84
N TYR A 1123 11.80 -32.42 15.80
CA TYR A 1123 11.05 -32.93 14.65
C TYR A 1123 9.72 -32.20 14.44
N LEU A 1124 8.97 -31.95 15.51
CA LEU A 1124 7.73 -31.19 15.44
C LEU A 1124 7.98 -29.74 14.98
N LYS A 1125 9.05 -29.11 15.48
CA LYS A 1125 9.48 -27.78 15.02
C LYS A 1125 9.89 -27.80 13.54
N LEU A 1126 10.60 -28.83 13.08
CA LEU A 1126 11.00 -28.99 11.68
C LEU A 1126 9.79 -29.10 10.73
N ILE A 1127 8.76 -29.87 11.11
CA ILE A 1127 7.52 -29.98 10.33
C ILE A 1127 6.81 -28.62 10.23
N ARG A 1128 6.71 -27.89 11.34
CA ARG A 1128 6.07 -26.57 11.37
C ARG A 1128 6.77 -25.57 10.45
N LEU A 1129 8.11 -25.57 10.38
CA LEU A 1129 8.88 -24.72 9.46
C LEU A 1129 8.57 -25.02 7.99
N PHE A 1130 8.37 -26.29 7.67
CA PHE A 1130 8.05 -26.72 6.30
C PHE A 1130 6.62 -26.33 5.91
N VAL A 1131 5.64 -26.56 6.79
CA VAL A 1131 4.23 -26.18 6.58
C VAL A 1131 4.08 -24.66 6.45
N ALA A 1132 4.89 -23.87 7.16
CA ALA A 1132 4.90 -22.41 7.07
C ALA A 1132 5.57 -21.85 5.79
N GLY A 1133 6.17 -22.69 4.94
CA GLY A 1133 6.76 -22.27 3.66
C GLY A 1133 8.06 -21.45 3.78
N GLU A 1134 8.75 -21.49 4.91
CA GLU A 1134 9.99 -20.73 5.15
C GLU A 1134 11.25 -21.38 4.51
N THR A 1135 11.11 -22.62 4.02
CA THR A 1135 12.19 -23.39 3.38
C THR A 1135 12.56 -22.92 1.97
N SER A 1136 11.81 -22.00 1.37
CA SER A 1136 12.10 -21.45 0.04
C SER A 1136 13.43 -20.68 -0.06
N ALA A 1137 13.93 -20.17 1.07
CA ALA A 1137 15.26 -19.52 1.15
C ALA A 1137 16.41 -20.55 1.14
N LEU A 1138 16.15 -21.80 1.52
CA LEU A 1138 17.12 -22.90 1.56
C LEU A 1138 17.09 -23.73 0.25
N SER A 1139 15.97 -23.77 -0.45
CA SER A 1139 15.81 -24.50 -1.73
C SER A 1139 16.58 -23.87 -2.90
N THR A 1140 16.92 -22.58 -2.85
CA THR A 1140 17.72 -21.90 -3.88
C THR A 1140 19.16 -22.44 -3.98
N VAL A 1141 19.71 -22.98 -2.89
CA VAL A 1141 21.06 -23.56 -2.84
C VAL A 1141 21.11 -24.96 -3.47
N ALA A 1142 20.07 -25.77 -3.29
CA ALA A 1142 19.99 -27.14 -3.84
C ALA A 1142 19.88 -27.19 -5.38
N SER A 1143 19.41 -26.12 -6.02
CA SER A 1143 19.26 -26.06 -7.49
C SER A 1143 20.57 -25.86 -8.26
N ARG A 1144 21.66 -25.41 -7.58
CA ARG A 1144 22.95 -25.10 -8.24
C ARG A 1144 24.05 -26.14 -7.99
N SER A 1145 23.88 -27.05 -7.04
CA SER A 1145 24.87 -28.08 -6.67
C SER A 1145 24.51 -29.47 -7.21
N ARG A 1146 24.04 -29.58 -8.46
CA ARG A 1146 23.58 -30.85 -9.06
C ARG A 1146 24.70 -31.86 -9.39
N GLU A 1147 25.96 -31.58 -9.05
CA GLU A 1147 27.10 -32.44 -9.40
C GLU A 1147 27.80 -33.17 -8.25
N ARG A 1148 27.36 -33.05 -6.98
CA ARG A 1148 27.97 -33.85 -5.89
C ARG A 1148 26.92 -34.57 -5.04
N ARG A 1149 26.96 -35.91 -5.13
CA ARG A 1149 26.14 -36.88 -4.39
C ARG A 1149 26.13 -36.58 -2.88
N GLY A 1150 24.94 -36.59 -2.27
CA GLY A 1150 24.79 -37.12 -0.91
C GLY A 1150 23.90 -36.38 0.10
N GLN A 1151 23.52 -35.12 -0.11
CA GLN A 1151 22.70 -34.39 0.89
C GLN A 1151 21.41 -33.84 0.28
N GLY A 1152 20.29 -34.30 0.84
CA GLY A 1152 18.96 -34.19 0.27
C GLY A 1152 18.29 -32.82 0.43
N ASP A 1153 17.34 -32.60 -0.47
CA ASP A 1153 16.20 -31.70 -0.38
C ASP A 1153 15.68 -31.55 1.08
N PRO A 1154 15.22 -30.37 1.56
CA PRO A 1154 14.53 -30.23 2.85
C PRO A 1154 13.44 -31.28 3.10
N VAL A 1155 12.78 -31.79 2.05
CA VAL A 1155 11.84 -32.93 2.15
C VAL A 1155 12.55 -34.26 2.48
N GLY A 1156 13.75 -34.45 1.92
CA GLY A 1156 14.63 -35.58 2.23
C GLY A 1156 15.09 -35.58 3.70
N LEU A 1157 15.42 -34.42 4.26
CA LEU A 1157 15.82 -34.30 5.67
C LEU A 1157 14.68 -34.69 6.64
N ILE A 1158 13.44 -34.30 6.34
CA ILE A 1158 12.25 -34.71 7.12
C ILE A 1158 12.06 -36.22 7.07
N THR A 1159 12.28 -36.83 5.90
CA THR A 1159 12.15 -38.28 5.71
C THR A 1159 13.23 -39.04 6.48
N GLU A 1160 14.47 -38.53 6.48
CA GLU A 1160 15.60 -39.08 7.23
C GLU A 1160 15.35 -38.98 8.74
N ALA A 1161 14.89 -37.81 9.21
CA ALA A 1161 14.51 -37.56 10.60
C ALA A 1161 13.40 -38.51 11.08
N ARG A 1162 12.35 -38.70 10.26
CA ARG A 1162 11.26 -39.65 10.54
C ARG A 1162 11.78 -41.08 10.66
N ARG A 1163 12.63 -41.51 9.72
CA ARG A 1163 13.21 -42.86 9.72
C ARG A 1163 14.10 -43.09 10.94
N PHE A 1164 14.89 -42.10 11.32
CA PHE A 1164 15.73 -42.14 12.52
C PHE A 1164 14.87 -42.30 13.77
N LEU A 1165 13.86 -41.44 13.99
CA LEU A 1165 12.98 -41.52 15.15
C LEU A 1165 12.28 -42.88 15.27
N LEU A 1166 11.72 -43.41 14.19
CA LEU A 1166 11.05 -44.72 14.19
C LEU A 1166 12.00 -45.88 14.55
N ARG A 1167 13.30 -45.77 14.25
CA ARG A 1167 14.33 -46.76 14.63
C ARG A 1167 14.85 -46.57 16.05
N SER A 1168 14.88 -45.34 16.55
CA SER A 1168 15.41 -44.98 17.86
C SER A 1168 14.40 -45.20 18.99
N ILE A 1169 13.11 -44.95 18.76
CA ILE A 1169 12.03 -45.16 19.76
C ILE A 1169 12.08 -46.58 20.36
N PRO A 1170 12.29 -47.66 19.59
CA PRO A 1170 12.40 -49.01 20.13
C PRO A 1170 13.65 -49.30 20.97
N ARG A 1171 14.64 -48.41 21.02
CA ARG A 1171 15.94 -48.61 21.69
C ARG A 1171 16.11 -47.77 22.96
N CYS A 1172 15.32 -46.69 23.12
CA CYS A 1172 15.41 -45.81 24.29
C CYS A 1172 14.85 -46.46 25.57
N PRO A 1173 15.42 -46.13 26.75
CA PRO A 1173 14.95 -46.60 28.05
C PRO A 1173 13.58 -46.02 28.43
N LYS A 1174 12.85 -46.68 29.33
CA LYS A 1174 11.48 -46.29 29.72
C LYS A 1174 11.42 -44.91 30.40
N GLU A 1175 12.48 -44.51 31.09
CA GLU A 1175 12.59 -43.23 31.80
C GLU A 1175 12.52 -42.03 30.85
N SER A 1176 13.01 -42.17 29.61
CA SER A 1176 12.99 -41.11 28.59
C SER A 1176 11.60 -40.77 28.04
N PHE A 1177 10.58 -41.60 28.29
CA PHE A 1177 9.21 -41.41 27.77
C PHE A 1177 8.32 -40.54 28.67
N SER A 1178 8.74 -40.31 29.92
CA SER A 1178 7.98 -39.56 30.93
C SER A 1178 7.69 -38.11 30.49
N ASN A 1179 8.69 -37.42 29.92
CA ASN A 1179 8.59 -36.04 29.44
C ASN A 1179 7.93 -35.92 28.04
N VAL A 1180 7.85 -37.02 27.27
CA VAL A 1180 7.32 -37.00 25.88
C VAL A 1180 5.79 -36.88 25.86
N ALA A 1181 5.11 -37.31 26.93
CA ALA A 1181 3.66 -37.22 27.06
C ALA A 1181 3.13 -35.77 27.04
N GLU A 1182 3.90 -34.81 27.60
CA GLU A 1182 3.56 -33.39 27.63
C GLU A 1182 3.63 -32.74 26.24
N LEU A 1183 4.64 -33.10 25.44
CA LEU A 1183 4.78 -32.66 24.04
C LEU A 1183 3.63 -33.15 23.16
N LEU A 1184 3.21 -34.42 23.33
CA LEU A 1184 2.12 -35.02 22.55
C LEU A 1184 0.74 -34.47 22.93
N ALA A 1185 0.56 -33.98 24.16
CA ALA A 1185 -0.68 -33.36 24.61
C ALA A 1185 -0.88 -31.93 24.03
N THR A 1186 0.22 -31.23 23.74
CA THR A 1186 0.22 -29.83 23.26
C THR A 1186 0.27 -29.68 21.73
N SER A 1187 0.44 -30.78 20.98
CA SER A 1187 0.58 -30.77 19.53
C SER A 1187 -0.52 -31.57 18.82
N ALA A 1188 -1.51 -30.85 18.25
CA ALA A 1188 -2.61 -31.46 17.49
C ALA A 1188 -2.16 -32.05 16.13
N ASP A 1189 -1.05 -31.55 15.57
CA ASP A 1189 -0.56 -31.83 14.21
C ASP A 1189 0.66 -32.77 14.16
N CYS A 1190 0.76 -33.75 15.07
CA CYS A 1190 1.86 -34.73 15.01
C CYS A 1190 1.73 -35.70 13.83
N ASP A 1191 2.88 -36.12 13.28
CA ASP A 1191 2.95 -37.25 12.36
C ASP A 1191 2.32 -38.52 13.00
N PRO A 1192 1.31 -39.14 12.36
CA PRO A 1192 0.57 -40.25 12.93
C PRO A 1192 1.44 -41.48 13.23
N ASP A 1193 2.48 -41.73 12.42
CA ASP A 1193 3.33 -42.92 12.58
C ASP A 1193 4.27 -42.77 13.78
N VAL A 1194 4.84 -41.58 13.97
CA VAL A 1194 5.70 -41.27 15.13
C VAL A 1194 4.86 -41.27 16.41
N ARG A 1195 3.65 -40.70 16.36
CA ARG A 1195 2.71 -40.70 17.49
C ARG A 1195 2.29 -42.12 17.89
N ALA A 1196 1.97 -42.97 16.91
CA ALA A 1196 1.61 -44.37 17.16
C ALA A 1196 2.77 -45.14 17.82
N ALA A 1197 4.01 -44.98 17.34
CA ALA A 1197 5.18 -45.64 17.89
C ALA A 1197 5.49 -45.21 19.34
N LEU A 1198 5.31 -43.93 19.67
CA LEU A 1198 5.48 -43.41 21.03
C LEU A 1198 4.40 -43.96 21.99
N LEU A 1199 3.13 -43.96 21.56
CA LEU A 1199 2.02 -44.47 22.37
C LEU A 1199 2.09 -45.99 22.59
N SER A 1200 2.47 -46.77 21.58
CA SER A 1200 2.60 -48.23 21.71
C SER A 1200 3.64 -48.64 22.75
N ARG A 1201 4.71 -47.86 22.89
CA ARG A 1201 5.79 -48.15 23.84
C ARG A 1201 5.50 -47.63 25.24
N GLN A 1202 4.73 -46.55 25.35
CA GLN A 1202 4.22 -46.05 26.63
C GLN A 1202 3.18 -47.00 27.26
N GLN A 1203 2.41 -47.73 26.43
CA GLN A 1203 1.39 -48.68 26.88
C GLN A 1203 1.90 -50.10 27.16
N ALA A 1204 3.14 -50.44 26.77
CA ALA A 1204 3.74 -51.74 27.04
C ALA A 1204 4.15 -51.86 28.53
N GLY A 1205 3.23 -52.41 29.34
CA GLY A 1205 3.40 -52.68 30.77
C GLY A 1205 4.49 -53.71 31.12
N PRO A 1206 4.69 -54.03 32.42
CA PRO A 1206 5.88 -54.74 32.91
C PRO A 1206 5.96 -56.26 32.61
N ASP A 1207 4.94 -56.89 32.02
CA ASP A 1207 4.84 -58.36 31.95
C ASP A 1207 5.00 -58.94 30.53
N ALA A 1208 6.14 -58.70 29.88
CA ALA A 1208 6.45 -59.37 28.62
C ALA A 1208 7.87 -59.97 28.54
N ASP A 1209 8.51 -60.27 29.67
CA ASP A 1209 9.68 -61.15 29.76
C ASP A 1209 9.26 -62.63 29.82
N LEU A 1210 8.40 -63.08 28.89
CA LEU A 1210 8.02 -64.47 28.74
C LEU A 1210 8.12 -64.92 27.28
N TYR A 1211 9.35 -65.03 26.79
CA TYR A 1211 9.66 -66.06 25.80
C TYR A 1211 11.01 -66.72 26.15
N ARG A 1212 10.89 -67.80 26.92
CA ARG A 1212 11.86 -68.91 26.93
C ARG A 1212 12.03 -69.39 25.48
N GLU A 1213 13.26 -69.37 24.98
CA GLU A 1213 13.65 -70.28 23.90
C GLU A 1213 13.37 -71.74 24.31
N PRO A 1214 12.76 -72.57 23.46
CA PRO A 1214 13.00 -73.98 23.49
C PRO A 1214 14.27 -74.27 22.67
N ARG A 1215 15.28 -74.85 23.33
CA ARG A 1215 16.39 -75.55 22.69
C ARG A 1215 15.82 -76.62 21.74
N LEU A 1216 16.35 -76.71 20.51
CA LEU A 1216 16.94 -77.93 19.92
C LEU A 1216 17.34 -77.72 18.45
N PHE A 1217 18.59 -78.13 18.17
CA PHE A 1217 19.37 -78.20 16.92
C PHE A 1217 20.06 -76.92 16.45
#